data_AF-A0A0G2FTL0-F1
#
_entry.id   AF-A0A0G2FTL0-F1
#
_cell.length_a   1.000
_cell.length_b   1.000
_cell.length_c   1.000
_cell.angle_alpha   90.00
_cell.angle_beta   90.00
_cell.angle_gamma   90.00
#
_symmetry.space_group_name_H-M   'P 1'
#
loop_
_entity.id
_entity.type
_entity.pdbx_description
1 polymer ?
#
loop_
_entity_poly.entity_id
_entity_poly.type
_entity_poly.pdbx_seq_one_letter_code
_entity_poly.pdbx_strand_id
1 'polypeptide(L)'
;MLHYFGFGANTKPADGPAVKKEEPVRALPASWYSDDNFYNLERRAIFSRRWLFMTHQSRLKGPGDWLRYDVAGYDLIIIRDRAGNINAFHNVCRHRAYPVVEKEGQGTAMILACRYHGWSYGLNGKLAKATGFKDMDKAEKEQNGLFRIHTKIDTNGFIWINMDSNEEPEVPWEEHFDGVDIQERYKQMNFDDYELDHTYELEGDFNWKALSDNFNECYHCPTTHADIPTFLNLDSFDSDLKDGHIQHHCEYTPEQLKKGLNALSTYYFPNTSMTISPHFMMIQKFLPSGAKKSSMHYEVYRNKHSSQEDFDVISKTYAKVMSEDKVLCHNAQKNINSGVYVTGQLHPKHEKAPIFIQGLIREAVSEHFKRERMEGREIWPARQQLPANATVSMEDVEICQGIACTPGGIGYELCEAFHARGLHVIATARNPSVLAGLAGKPGFTCLSLDVTSQGSIDECRDEVARLTGGRLDMLVNNAGRTHTVPATDLDIDDVRATFEANIFGVMAMVKAFARLLIPAKGLLINLSSVASISPYPFGSAYCASKGAVNSYSRTLRQELRPFGVRVMVALPGTVNTNITVQADRQLPPDSLYRPIEDVYKWRLTFSKRISSIPPASYARKLVADALKPEAPVVLRGLLGTLGLCRPDWHYYGGMAGTAWLGSCVGEWLTDTIVYRMFKLPLLEALLKRQEAEARKLK
;
A
#
# COMPACT_ATOMS: atom_id res chain seq x y z
N MET A 1 -56.56 5.78 -17.04
CA MET A 1 -55.33 5.14 -16.51
C MET A 1 -54.19 5.52 -17.46
N LEU A 2 -53.68 6.74 -17.57
CA LEU A 2 -53.29 7.79 -16.62
C LEU A 2 -52.06 7.43 -15.75
N HIS A 3 -50.97 8.14 -16.05
CA HIS A 3 -49.88 8.62 -15.18
C HIS A 3 -49.15 7.64 -14.27
N TYR A 4 -47.94 7.19 -14.66
CA TYR A 4 -46.93 6.84 -13.64
C TYR A 4 -45.46 7.11 -13.98
N PHE A 5 -45.10 7.61 -15.18
CA PHE A 5 -43.71 7.98 -15.47
C PHE A 5 -43.66 9.27 -16.29
N GLY A 6 -43.38 10.40 -15.63
CA GLY A 6 -43.26 11.72 -16.23
C GLY A 6 -41.88 12.31 -15.98
N PHE A 7 -41.07 12.31 -17.03
CA PHE A 7 -39.96 13.25 -17.19
C PHE A 7 -40.50 14.66 -17.47
N GLY A 8 -39.85 15.68 -16.91
CA GLY A 8 -39.85 17.05 -17.43
C GLY A 8 -40.82 18.04 -16.77
N ALA A 9 -40.32 18.79 -15.77
CA ALA A 9 -40.82 20.12 -15.47
C ALA A 9 -39.66 21.04 -15.10
N ASN A 10 -39.53 22.13 -15.87
CA ASN A 10 -38.73 23.32 -15.59
C ASN A 10 -38.95 23.79 -14.15
N THR A 11 -37.93 23.72 -13.30
CA THR A 11 -37.85 24.50 -12.07
C THR A 11 -36.66 25.43 -12.18
N LYS A 12 -36.92 26.75 -12.20
CA LYS A 12 -35.93 27.76 -11.81
C LYS A 12 -35.22 27.30 -10.53
N PRO A 13 -33.92 27.60 -10.34
CA PRO A 13 -33.28 27.32 -9.06
C PRO A 13 -34.09 28.04 -7.98
N ALA A 14 -34.72 27.28 -7.09
CA ALA A 14 -35.19 27.82 -5.83
C ALA A 14 -33.92 28.28 -5.10
N ASP A 15 -33.94 29.51 -4.59
CA ASP A 15 -32.87 30.08 -3.78
C ASP A 15 -32.37 29.03 -2.79
N GLY A 16 -31.09 28.70 -2.91
CA GLY A 16 -30.44 27.66 -2.12
C GLY A 16 -30.62 27.92 -0.62
N PRO A 17 -30.51 26.88 0.22
CA PRO A 17 -30.67 27.03 1.66
C PRO A 17 -29.70 28.09 2.18
N ALA A 18 -30.24 29.09 2.87
CA ALA A 18 -29.49 30.19 3.48
C ALA A 18 -28.22 29.66 4.18
N VAL A 19 -27.06 30.13 3.71
CA VAL A 19 -25.74 29.74 4.21
C VAL A 19 -25.64 30.09 5.70
N LYS A 20 -25.72 29.07 6.55
CA LYS A 20 -25.35 29.17 7.97
C LYS A 20 -23.84 29.37 8.03
N LYS A 21 -23.38 30.26 8.92
CA LYS A 21 -21.96 30.50 9.31
C LYS A 21 -21.06 29.31 8.99
N GLU A 22 -20.12 29.48 8.07
CA GLU A 22 -19.21 28.41 7.64
C GLU A 22 -18.43 27.84 8.83
N GLU A 23 -18.72 26.58 9.19
CA GLU A 23 -18.04 25.89 10.28
C GLU A 23 -16.67 25.38 9.81
N PRO A 24 -15.62 25.42 10.66
CA PRO A 24 -14.30 24.90 10.30
C PRO A 24 -14.33 23.42 9.90
N VAL A 25 -13.69 23.09 8.76
CA VAL A 25 -13.63 21.72 8.22
C VAL A 25 -12.38 21.02 8.74
N ARG A 26 -12.46 19.73 9.08
CA ARG A 26 -11.29 18.95 9.50
C ARG A 26 -10.43 18.55 8.29
N ALA A 27 -9.13 18.78 8.43
CA ALA A 27 -8.14 18.37 7.43
C ALA A 27 -8.12 16.84 7.22
N LEU A 28 -7.39 16.37 6.21
CA LEU A 28 -7.03 14.95 6.08
C LEU A 28 -6.32 14.47 7.36
N PRO A 29 -6.53 13.20 7.78
CA PRO A 29 -5.87 12.68 8.95
C PRO A 29 -4.35 12.54 8.70
N ALA A 30 -3.56 12.73 9.75
CA ALA A 30 -2.09 12.67 9.71
C ALA A 30 -1.52 11.38 9.08
N SER A 31 -2.23 10.26 9.25
CA SER A 31 -1.87 8.98 8.65
C SER A 31 -1.84 9.03 7.12
N TRP A 32 -2.68 9.85 6.48
CA TRP A 32 -2.70 9.97 5.01
C TRP A 32 -1.46 10.67 4.45
N TYR A 33 -0.72 11.40 5.29
CA TYR A 33 0.54 12.05 4.94
C TYR A 33 1.78 11.21 5.30
N SER A 34 1.62 10.01 5.89
CA SER A 34 2.76 9.25 6.44
C SER A 34 2.72 7.74 6.24
N ASP A 35 1.55 7.15 5.95
CA ASP A 35 1.34 5.71 5.78
C ASP A 35 1.65 5.25 4.34
N ASP A 36 2.55 4.26 4.21
CA ASP A 36 2.97 3.71 2.91
C ASP A 36 1.87 2.89 2.22
N ASN A 37 0.96 2.25 2.96
CA ASN A 37 -0.18 1.54 2.34
C ASN A 37 -1.16 2.55 1.75
N PHE A 38 -1.40 3.65 2.46
CA PHE A 38 -2.24 4.73 1.95
C PHE A 38 -1.62 5.38 0.71
N TYR A 39 -0.31 5.65 0.72
CA TYR A 39 0.38 6.12 -0.48
C TYR A 39 0.23 5.14 -1.66
N ASN A 40 0.34 3.84 -1.43
CA ASN A 40 0.10 2.84 -2.49
C ASN A 40 -1.35 2.86 -3.00
N LEU A 41 -2.33 3.18 -2.16
CA LEU A 41 -3.71 3.42 -2.60
C LEU A 41 -3.82 4.71 -3.43
N GLU A 42 -3.16 5.81 -3.04
CA GLU A 42 -3.12 7.05 -3.83
C GLU A 42 -2.50 6.83 -5.23
N ARG A 43 -1.43 6.02 -5.31
CA ARG A 43 -0.79 5.65 -6.59
C ARG A 43 -1.79 5.01 -7.57
N ARG A 44 -2.72 4.21 -7.07
CA ARG A 44 -3.73 3.50 -7.88
C ARG A 44 -4.98 4.34 -8.14
N ALA A 45 -5.43 5.07 -7.13
CA ALA A 45 -6.68 5.83 -7.16
C ALA A 45 -6.55 7.17 -7.90
N ILE A 46 -5.36 7.79 -7.85
CA ILE A 46 -5.13 9.15 -8.33
C ILE A 46 -4.12 9.11 -9.49
N PHE A 47 -2.85 8.84 -9.21
CA PHE A 47 -1.76 9.06 -10.18
C PHE A 47 -1.85 8.19 -11.44
N SER A 48 -2.41 6.98 -11.34
CA SER A 48 -2.62 6.13 -12.51
C SER A 48 -3.95 6.31 -13.25
N ARG A 49 -4.91 7.09 -12.70
CA ARG A 49 -6.28 7.23 -13.26
C ARG A 49 -6.61 8.63 -13.75
N ARG A 50 -6.04 9.65 -13.11
CA ARG A 50 -6.35 11.05 -13.37
C ARG A 50 -5.37 11.63 -14.39
N TRP A 51 -5.83 12.66 -15.12
CA TRP A 51 -4.96 13.39 -16.03
C TRP A 51 -3.92 14.20 -15.25
N LEU A 52 -2.66 14.11 -15.68
CA LEU A 52 -1.53 14.80 -15.08
C LEU A 52 -0.99 15.82 -16.08
N PHE A 53 -0.89 17.09 -15.68
CA PHE A 53 -0.18 18.10 -16.44
C PHE A 53 1.32 17.90 -16.30
N MET A 54 2.05 17.70 -17.39
CA MET A 54 3.48 17.38 -17.33
C MET A 54 4.37 18.57 -17.69
N THR A 55 4.14 19.21 -18.83
CA THR A 55 5.04 20.23 -19.37
C THR A 55 4.43 20.93 -20.60
N HIS A 56 5.13 21.89 -21.19
CA HIS A 56 4.75 22.54 -22.44
C HIS A 56 5.49 21.95 -23.65
N GLN A 57 4.81 21.89 -24.80
CA GLN A 57 5.34 21.30 -26.04
C GLN A 57 6.60 21.97 -26.57
N SER A 58 6.88 23.22 -26.19
CA SER A 58 8.11 23.93 -26.60
C SER A 58 9.40 23.28 -26.11
N ARG A 59 9.32 22.37 -25.12
CA ARG A 59 10.46 21.54 -24.69
C ARG A 59 10.84 20.45 -25.68
N LEU A 60 9.94 20.06 -26.56
CA LEU A 60 10.13 19.02 -27.57
C LEU A 60 10.15 19.71 -28.94
N LYS A 61 11.29 20.21 -29.40
CA LYS A 61 11.38 21.03 -30.64
C LYS A 61 11.52 20.17 -31.89
N GLY A 62 12.35 19.13 -31.82
CA GLY A 62 12.69 18.26 -32.94
C GLY A 62 12.16 16.83 -32.79
N PRO A 63 12.03 16.07 -33.89
CA PRO A 63 11.79 14.64 -33.83
C PRO A 63 12.86 13.92 -33.01
N GLY A 64 12.43 13.02 -32.14
CA GLY A 64 13.30 12.24 -31.26
C GLY A 64 13.64 12.94 -29.95
N ASP A 65 13.31 14.21 -29.78
CA ASP A 65 13.41 14.87 -28.47
C ASP A 65 12.49 14.15 -27.48
N TRP A 66 13.02 13.86 -26.30
CA TRP A 66 12.30 13.18 -25.24
C TRP A 66 12.56 13.80 -23.86
N LEU A 67 11.58 13.66 -22.99
CA LEU A 67 11.61 13.98 -21.57
C LEU A 67 11.28 12.72 -20.77
N ARG A 68 11.98 12.50 -19.66
CA ARG A 68 11.76 11.37 -18.77
C ARG A 68 11.36 11.86 -17.39
N TYR A 69 10.35 11.23 -16.80
CA TYR A 69 9.85 11.54 -15.46
C TYR A 69 9.63 10.24 -14.66
N ASP A 70 9.85 10.30 -13.35
CA ASP A 70 9.27 9.34 -12.41
C ASP A 70 8.10 10.02 -11.69
N VAL A 71 6.91 9.46 -11.83
CA VAL A 71 5.73 9.98 -11.14
C VAL A 71 5.17 8.86 -10.28
N ALA A 72 5.26 9.00 -8.96
CA ALA A 72 4.74 8.03 -8.03
C ALA A 72 5.27 6.59 -8.28
N GLY A 73 6.56 6.47 -8.66
CA GLY A 73 7.21 5.20 -9.00
C GLY A 73 6.86 4.64 -10.38
N TYR A 74 6.20 5.41 -11.24
CA TYR A 74 6.00 5.09 -12.65
C TYR A 74 7.01 5.86 -13.51
N ASP A 75 8.02 5.15 -14.03
CA ASP A 75 9.02 5.71 -14.95
C ASP A 75 8.44 5.80 -16.37
N LEU A 76 8.43 7.01 -16.93
CA LEU A 76 7.80 7.32 -18.21
C LEU A 76 8.66 8.22 -19.08
N ILE A 77 8.45 8.12 -20.39
CA ILE A 77 9.04 8.99 -21.40
C ILE A 77 7.94 9.68 -22.21
N ILE A 78 8.14 10.96 -22.51
CA ILE A 78 7.34 11.74 -23.46
C ILE A 78 8.26 12.10 -24.63
N ILE A 79 7.87 11.77 -25.86
CA ILE A 79 8.74 11.87 -27.04
C ILE A 79 8.00 12.42 -28.25
N ARG A 80 8.66 13.29 -29.03
CA ARG A 80 8.15 13.74 -30.33
C ARG A 80 8.56 12.78 -31.43
N ASP A 81 7.62 12.30 -32.22
CA ASP A 81 7.89 11.41 -33.36
C ASP A 81 8.26 12.17 -34.65
N ARG A 82 8.53 11.43 -35.73
CA ARG A 82 8.89 12.00 -37.04
C ARG A 82 7.72 12.68 -37.76
N ALA A 83 6.49 12.35 -37.41
CA ALA A 83 5.29 13.00 -37.92
C ALA A 83 4.93 14.26 -37.13
N GLY A 84 5.65 14.54 -36.05
CA GLY A 84 5.43 15.69 -35.18
C GLY A 84 4.49 15.40 -33.99
N ASN A 85 3.94 14.18 -33.88
CA ASN A 85 3.06 13.83 -32.75
C ASN A 85 3.90 13.66 -31.48
N ILE A 86 3.33 14.05 -30.35
CA ILE A 86 3.89 13.80 -29.03
C ILE A 86 3.24 12.53 -28.47
N ASN A 87 4.06 11.58 -28.07
CA ASN A 87 3.63 10.29 -27.53
C ASN A 87 4.24 10.09 -26.14
N ALA A 88 3.52 9.44 -25.23
CA ALA A 88 4.05 9.01 -23.94
C ALA A 88 4.03 7.49 -23.80
N PHE A 89 5.05 6.95 -23.14
CA PHE A 89 5.19 5.51 -22.88
C PHE A 89 5.76 5.26 -21.47
N HIS A 90 5.39 4.14 -20.86
CA HIS A 90 6.18 3.63 -19.74
C HIS A 90 7.57 3.26 -20.26
N ASN A 91 8.61 3.66 -19.52
CA ASN A 91 10.01 3.41 -19.87
C ASN A 91 10.41 1.96 -19.55
N VAL A 92 9.70 1.00 -20.14
CA VAL A 92 9.80 -0.43 -19.81
C VAL A 92 9.86 -1.23 -21.10
N CYS A 93 11.01 -1.85 -21.37
CA CYS A 93 11.16 -2.76 -22.50
C CYS A 93 10.24 -3.97 -22.34
N ARG A 94 9.48 -4.29 -23.40
CA ARG A 94 8.52 -5.39 -23.43
C ARG A 94 9.12 -6.79 -23.33
N HIS A 95 10.42 -6.92 -23.53
CA HIS A 95 11.10 -8.21 -23.40
C HIS A 95 11.29 -8.60 -21.92
N ARG A 96 12.04 -7.81 -21.14
CA ARG A 96 12.40 -8.13 -19.74
C ARG A 96 12.53 -6.87 -18.88
N ALA A 97 11.62 -5.92 -19.08
CA ALA A 97 11.38 -4.72 -18.26
C ALA A 97 12.54 -3.73 -18.09
N TYR A 98 13.67 -3.91 -18.76
CA TYR A 98 14.78 -2.95 -18.71
C TYR A 98 14.37 -1.59 -19.33
N PRO A 99 14.82 -0.45 -18.79
CA PRO A 99 14.47 0.85 -19.36
C PRO A 99 14.99 1.04 -20.77
N VAL A 100 14.21 1.68 -21.63
CA VAL A 100 14.62 1.99 -23.01
C VAL A 100 15.37 3.32 -23.11
N VAL A 101 15.21 4.18 -22.11
CA VAL A 101 15.98 5.41 -21.91
C VAL A 101 16.57 5.39 -20.50
N GLU A 102 17.89 5.28 -20.38
CA GLU A 102 18.58 5.29 -19.08
C GLU A 102 18.92 6.70 -18.60
N LYS A 103 19.18 7.62 -19.53
CA LYS A 103 19.54 8.99 -19.20
C LYS A 103 18.35 9.67 -18.52
N GLU A 104 18.60 10.32 -17.39
CA GLU A 104 17.60 11.10 -16.67
C GLU A 104 17.38 12.48 -17.33
N GLY A 105 16.25 13.11 -17.03
CA GLY A 105 15.90 14.43 -17.54
C GLY A 105 15.50 14.40 -19.02
N GLN A 106 16.35 14.92 -19.90
CA GLN A 106 16.03 15.12 -21.32
C GLN A 106 17.14 14.68 -22.28
N GLY A 107 16.75 14.41 -23.52
CA GLY A 107 17.69 14.12 -24.61
C GLY A 107 17.00 13.95 -25.95
N THR A 108 17.75 13.44 -26.92
CA THR A 108 17.26 13.17 -28.28
C THR A 108 17.66 11.75 -28.67
N ALA A 109 16.73 10.99 -29.23
CA ALA A 109 16.97 9.64 -29.74
C ALA A 109 16.12 9.38 -30.98
N MET A 110 16.72 8.85 -32.05
CA MET A 110 16.00 8.50 -33.29
C MET A 110 15.47 7.06 -33.29
N ILE A 111 15.84 6.29 -32.27
CA ILE A 111 15.37 4.93 -32.00
C ILE A 111 15.49 4.68 -30.49
N LEU A 112 14.49 4.05 -29.89
CA LEU A 112 14.51 3.68 -28.48
C LEU A 112 15.06 2.26 -28.36
N ALA A 113 16.35 2.13 -28.05
CA ALA A 113 17.05 0.84 -28.05
C ALA A 113 17.30 0.33 -26.62
N CYS A 114 16.73 -0.82 -26.28
CA CYS A 114 16.97 -1.49 -25.01
C CYS A 114 18.37 -2.10 -24.98
N ARG A 115 19.20 -1.66 -24.03
CA ARG A 115 20.57 -2.17 -23.86
C ARG A 115 20.66 -3.58 -23.30
N TYR A 116 19.57 -4.13 -22.76
CA TYR A 116 19.63 -5.47 -22.18
C TYR A 116 19.81 -6.55 -23.27
N HIS A 117 18.99 -6.53 -24.32
CA HIS A 117 19.03 -7.55 -25.38
C HIS A 117 18.86 -6.98 -26.80
N GLY A 118 18.99 -5.66 -26.97
CA GLY A 118 18.96 -5.03 -28.29
C GLY A 118 17.60 -5.06 -28.98
N TRP A 119 16.50 -5.09 -28.22
CA TRP A 119 15.17 -4.79 -28.76
C TRP A 119 15.08 -3.28 -29.01
N SER A 120 14.57 -2.88 -30.17
CA SER A 120 14.48 -1.47 -30.53
C SER A 120 13.08 -1.10 -30.98
N TYR A 121 12.65 0.09 -30.55
CA TYR A 121 11.32 0.64 -30.79
C TYR A 121 11.43 1.94 -31.59
N GLY A 122 10.45 2.19 -32.44
CA GLY A 122 10.27 3.49 -33.08
C GLY A 122 9.83 4.57 -32.09
N LEU A 123 9.84 5.82 -32.52
CA LEU A 123 9.41 6.97 -31.70
C LEU A 123 7.91 6.96 -31.36
N ASN A 124 7.13 6.19 -32.13
CA ASN A 124 5.72 5.90 -31.87
C ASN A 124 5.52 4.65 -31.00
N GLY A 125 6.58 4.13 -30.38
CA GLY A 125 6.54 2.98 -29.46
C GLY A 125 6.44 1.62 -30.14
N LYS A 126 6.23 1.54 -31.46
CA LYS A 126 6.13 0.24 -32.16
C LYS A 126 7.46 -0.50 -32.17
N LEU A 127 7.44 -1.81 -31.96
CA LEU A 127 8.63 -2.65 -32.00
C LEU A 127 9.20 -2.69 -33.44
N ALA A 128 10.40 -2.13 -33.61
CA ALA A 128 11.09 -2.09 -34.89
C ALA A 128 11.93 -3.35 -35.11
N LYS A 129 12.66 -3.80 -34.08
CA LYS A 129 13.51 -4.99 -34.15
C LYS A 129 13.54 -5.74 -32.82
N ALA A 130 13.32 -7.04 -32.89
CA ALA A 130 13.61 -7.99 -31.80
C ALA A 130 14.83 -8.82 -32.20
N THR A 131 15.99 -8.54 -31.60
CA THR A 131 17.24 -9.23 -31.95
C THR A 131 17.14 -10.73 -31.63
N GLY A 132 17.48 -11.58 -32.59
CA GLY A 132 17.42 -13.05 -32.46
C GLY A 132 16.09 -13.69 -32.89
N PHE A 133 15.02 -12.90 -33.08
CA PHE A 133 13.73 -13.39 -33.55
C PHE A 133 13.69 -13.28 -35.08
N LYS A 134 13.80 -14.41 -35.79
CA LYS A 134 13.86 -14.46 -37.26
C LYS A 134 12.47 -14.36 -37.91
N ASP A 135 11.44 -14.88 -37.25
CA ASP A 135 10.10 -15.10 -37.83
C ASP A 135 8.97 -14.46 -37.00
N MET A 136 9.25 -13.36 -36.29
CA MET A 136 8.19 -12.65 -35.56
C MET A 136 7.28 -11.92 -36.55
N ASP A 137 6.01 -12.31 -36.57
CA ASP A 137 5.04 -11.76 -37.49
C ASP A 137 4.64 -10.32 -37.10
N LYS A 138 3.81 -9.68 -37.93
CA LYS A 138 3.38 -8.30 -37.70
C LYS A 138 2.50 -8.17 -36.45
N ALA A 139 1.61 -9.12 -36.19
CA ALA A 139 0.69 -9.08 -35.05
C ALA A 139 1.47 -9.25 -33.73
N GLU A 140 2.46 -10.14 -33.70
CA GLU A 140 3.35 -10.32 -32.55
C GLU A 140 4.18 -9.07 -32.26
N LYS A 141 4.67 -8.37 -33.30
CA LYS A 141 5.38 -7.08 -33.14
C LYS A 141 4.46 -6.00 -32.59
N GLU A 142 3.22 -5.95 -33.05
CA GLU A 142 2.21 -4.98 -32.58
C GLU A 142 1.87 -5.22 -31.10
N GLN A 143 1.72 -6.48 -30.67
CA GLN A 143 1.49 -6.85 -29.28
C GLN A 143 2.68 -6.49 -28.35
N ASN A 144 3.88 -6.33 -28.91
CA ASN A 144 5.11 -6.04 -28.19
C ASN A 144 5.62 -4.60 -28.36
N GLY A 145 4.76 -3.65 -28.77
CA GLY A 145 5.09 -2.22 -28.68
C GLY A 145 5.23 -1.73 -27.23
N LEU A 146 5.91 -0.62 -27.00
CA LEU A 146 6.00 0.01 -25.68
C LEU A 146 4.61 0.26 -25.10
N PHE A 147 4.48 0.14 -23.79
CA PHE A 147 3.21 0.40 -23.11
C PHE A 147 2.86 1.88 -23.22
N ARG A 148 1.84 2.18 -24.03
CA ARG A 148 1.34 3.54 -24.29
C ARG A 148 0.78 4.15 -23.00
N ILE A 149 1.01 5.44 -22.84
CA ILE A 149 0.32 6.32 -21.90
C ILE A 149 -0.54 7.29 -22.72
N HIS A 150 -1.81 7.48 -22.34
CA HIS A 150 -2.70 8.42 -23.04
C HIS A 150 -2.09 9.81 -22.96
N THR A 151 -2.09 10.53 -24.09
CA THR A 151 -1.45 11.84 -24.20
C THR A 151 -2.42 12.82 -24.86
N LYS A 152 -2.59 14.01 -24.28
CA LYS A 152 -3.35 15.12 -24.86
C LYS A 152 -2.48 16.36 -24.91
N ILE A 153 -2.52 17.06 -26.03
CA ILE A 153 -1.97 18.40 -26.18
C ILE A 153 -3.15 19.36 -26.22
N ASP A 154 -3.21 20.29 -25.28
CA ASP A 154 -4.32 21.25 -25.22
C ASP A 154 -4.10 22.46 -26.13
N THR A 155 -5.06 23.41 -26.16
CA THR A 155 -4.96 24.57 -27.05
C THR A 155 -3.81 25.52 -26.73
N ASN A 156 -3.21 25.43 -25.54
CA ASN A 156 -2.07 26.24 -25.11
C ASN A 156 -0.74 25.50 -25.28
N GLY A 157 -0.74 24.30 -25.88
CA GLY A 157 0.46 23.51 -26.07
C GLY A 157 0.90 22.74 -24.82
N PHE A 158 0.07 22.65 -23.78
CA PHE A 158 0.39 21.85 -22.59
C PHE A 158 0.19 20.36 -22.87
N ILE A 159 1.13 19.56 -22.35
CA ILE A 159 1.16 18.12 -22.48
C ILE A 159 0.55 17.51 -21.21
N TRP A 160 -0.54 16.79 -21.40
CA TRP A 160 -1.27 16.05 -20.38
C TRP A 160 -1.12 14.55 -20.61
N ILE A 161 -1.01 13.78 -19.53
CA ILE A 161 -0.94 12.32 -19.61
C ILE A 161 -1.98 11.64 -18.70
N ASN A 162 -2.43 10.45 -19.09
CA ASN A 162 -3.20 9.55 -18.23
C ASN A 162 -2.65 8.12 -18.38
N MET A 163 -2.31 7.48 -17.26
CA MET A 163 -1.62 6.19 -17.27
C MET A 163 -2.56 4.97 -17.27
N ASP A 164 -3.87 5.17 -17.32
CA ASP A 164 -4.82 4.06 -17.41
C ASP A 164 -4.49 3.18 -18.63
N SER A 165 -4.38 1.87 -18.40
CA SER A 165 -4.03 0.90 -19.42
C SER A 165 -5.19 0.52 -20.35
N ASN A 166 -6.41 0.95 -20.03
CA ASN A 166 -7.57 0.79 -20.89
C ASN A 166 -7.38 1.50 -22.25
N GLU A 167 -8.11 1.06 -23.28
CA GLU A 167 -8.04 1.64 -24.63
C GLU A 167 -8.37 3.14 -24.65
N GLU A 168 -9.33 3.52 -23.81
CA GLU A 168 -9.68 4.88 -23.44
C GLU A 168 -9.56 5.02 -21.91
N PRO A 169 -9.13 6.19 -21.40
CA PRO A 169 -9.01 6.38 -19.96
C PRO A 169 -10.38 6.37 -19.28
N GLU A 170 -10.48 5.72 -18.10
CA GLU A 170 -11.71 5.69 -17.29
C GLU A 170 -12.24 7.10 -16.96
N VAL A 171 -11.33 8.07 -16.82
CA VAL A 171 -11.66 9.48 -16.59
C VAL A 171 -11.36 10.25 -17.89
N PRO A 172 -12.38 10.64 -18.66
CA PRO A 172 -12.21 11.51 -19.82
C PRO A 172 -11.56 12.84 -19.43
N TRP A 173 -10.82 13.46 -20.36
CA TRP A 173 -10.17 14.74 -20.07
C TRP A 173 -11.21 15.83 -19.80
N GLU A 174 -12.31 15.81 -20.55
CA GLU A 174 -13.42 16.75 -20.44
C GLU A 174 -14.14 16.61 -19.10
N GLU A 175 -14.20 15.42 -18.50
CA GLU A 175 -14.75 15.27 -17.14
C GLU A 175 -13.82 15.90 -16.09
N HIS A 176 -12.51 15.84 -16.30
CA HIS A 176 -11.53 16.28 -15.31
C HIS A 176 -11.17 17.77 -15.42
N PHE A 177 -11.17 18.31 -16.64
CA PHE A 177 -10.56 19.60 -16.97
C PHE A 177 -11.33 20.40 -18.03
N ASP A 178 -12.67 20.32 -18.01
CA ASP A 178 -13.50 21.07 -18.95
C ASP A 178 -13.19 22.58 -18.94
N GLY A 179 -12.79 23.09 -20.11
CA GLY A 179 -12.47 24.50 -20.33
C GLY A 179 -11.22 25.00 -19.60
N VAL A 180 -10.39 24.12 -19.03
CA VAL A 180 -9.19 24.54 -18.28
C VAL A 180 -8.17 25.27 -19.17
N ASP A 181 -8.13 24.94 -20.46
CA ASP A 181 -7.18 25.46 -21.43
C ASP A 181 -7.70 26.73 -22.13
N ILE A 182 -8.97 27.11 -21.94
CA ILE A 182 -9.60 28.29 -22.52
C ILE A 182 -10.04 29.32 -21.46
N GLN A 183 -9.32 29.39 -20.34
CA GLN A 183 -9.57 30.37 -19.30
C GLN A 183 -9.55 31.80 -19.88
N GLU A 184 -10.58 32.60 -19.61
CA GLU A 184 -10.71 33.97 -20.15
C GLU A 184 -9.46 34.83 -19.85
N ARG A 185 -8.89 34.64 -18.65
CA ARG A 185 -7.67 35.32 -18.20
C ARG A 185 -6.42 34.99 -19.00
N TYR A 186 -6.42 33.93 -19.82
CA TYR A 186 -5.29 33.60 -20.70
C TYR A 186 -5.31 34.38 -22.02
N LYS A 187 -6.40 35.05 -22.41
CA LYS A 187 -6.44 35.83 -23.67
C LYS A 187 -5.44 36.98 -23.73
N GLN A 188 -4.93 37.42 -22.58
CA GLN A 188 -3.88 38.44 -22.48
C GLN A 188 -2.45 37.87 -22.61
N MET A 189 -2.32 36.55 -22.70
CA MET A 189 -1.04 35.83 -22.79
C MET A 189 -0.97 35.07 -24.11
N ASN A 190 0.24 34.99 -24.67
CA ASN A 190 0.54 34.13 -25.79
C ASN A 190 1.59 33.11 -25.37
N PHE A 191 1.21 31.85 -25.19
CA PHE A 191 2.10 30.80 -24.70
C PHE A 191 3.29 30.52 -25.63
N ASP A 192 3.16 30.81 -26.93
CA ASP A 192 4.24 30.69 -27.92
C ASP A 192 5.36 31.75 -27.75
N ASP A 193 5.15 32.75 -26.90
CA ASP A 193 6.17 33.75 -26.57
C ASP A 193 7.11 33.31 -25.44
N TYR A 194 6.80 32.20 -24.76
CA TYR A 194 7.57 31.71 -23.60
C TYR A 194 8.52 30.59 -23.99
N GLU A 195 9.82 30.87 -23.86
CA GLU A 195 10.90 29.93 -24.12
C GLU A 195 11.49 29.41 -22.80
N LEU A 196 11.77 28.11 -22.73
CA LEU A 196 12.40 27.52 -21.55
C LEU A 196 13.76 28.19 -21.31
N ASP A 197 13.91 28.83 -20.16
CA ASP A 197 15.16 29.42 -19.70
C ASP A 197 15.99 28.34 -19.01
N HIS A 198 15.43 27.75 -17.94
CA HIS A 198 16.11 26.70 -17.18
C HIS A 198 15.12 25.80 -16.42
N THR A 199 15.65 24.70 -15.90
CA THR A 199 14.94 23.77 -15.00
C THR A 199 15.77 23.54 -13.75
N TYR A 200 15.11 23.33 -12.62
CA TYR A 200 15.79 22.89 -11.40
C TYR A 200 14.88 21.99 -10.57
N GLU A 201 15.49 21.22 -9.68
CA GLU A 201 14.81 20.21 -8.87
C GLU A 201 15.18 20.38 -7.40
N LEU A 202 14.21 20.14 -6.53
CA LEU A 202 14.39 20.15 -5.08
C LEU A 202 13.75 18.89 -4.50
N GLU A 203 14.53 18.09 -3.79
CA GLU A 203 14.04 16.91 -3.07
C GLU A 203 13.77 17.26 -1.61
N GLY A 204 12.73 16.70 -1.01
CA GLY A 204 12.51 16.84 0.43
C GLY A 204 11.62 15.77 1.06
N ASP A 205 11.77 15.67 2.39
CA ASP A 205 11.06 14.72 3.24
C ASP A 205 9.68 15.25 3.65
N PHE A 206 8.79 15.41 2.66
CA PHE A 206 7.39 15.76 2.84
C PHE A 206 6.48 15.05 1.83
N ASN A 207 5.23 14.82 2.23
CA ASN A 207 4.21 14.28 1.36
C ASN A 207 3.80 15.31 0.28
N TRP A 208 3.45 14.84 -0.92
CA TRP A 208 3.02 15.68 -2.04
C TRP A 208 1.80 16.55 -1.70
N LYS A 209 0.90 16.06 -0.84
CA LYS A 209 -0.30 16.80 -0.39
C LYS A 209 0.06 18.02 0.44
N ALA A 210 1.13 17.97 1.24
CA ALA A 210 1.56 19.13 2.03
C ALA A 210 2.01 20.28 1.12
N LEU A 211 2.68 19.97 0.01
CA LEU A 211 3.05 20.95 -1.01
C LEU A 211 1.83 21.51 -1.74
N SER A 212 0.88 20.63 -2.05
CA SER A 212 -0.39 21.01 -2.67
C SER A 212 -1.20 21.93 -1.76
N ASP A 213 -1.37 21.57 -0.49
CA ASP A 213 -2.09 22.38 0.50
C ASP A 213 -1.42 23.76 0.61
N ASN A 214 -0.09 23.80 0.83
CA ASN A 214 0.68 25.04 0.99
C ASN A 214 0.62 25.96 -0.24
N PHE A 215 0.64 25.42 -1.46
CA PHE A 215 0.58 26.28 -2.67
C PHE A 215 -0.78 26.96 -2.82
N ASN A 216 -1.85 26.31 -2.37
CA ASN A 216 -3.21 26.71 -2.68
C ASN A 216 -3.85 27.64 -1.64
N GLU A 217 -3.12 28.06 -0.62
CA GLU A 217 -3.56 29.08 0.35
C GLU A 217 -2.51 30.15 0.57
N CYS A 218 -2.96 31.30 1.06
CA CYS A 218 -2.07 32.39 1.46
C CYS A 218 -2.34 32.85 2.91
N TYR A 219 -2.85 31.95 3.75
CA TYR A 219 -3.08 32.23 5.15
C TYR A 219 -1.76 32.32 5.93
N HIS A 220 -0.76 31.53 5.55
CA HIS A 220 0.59 31.63 6.11
C HIS A 220 1.38 32.84 5.56
N CYS A 221 0.98 33.39 4.41
CA CYS A 221 1.74 34.41 3.67
C CYS A 221 2.18 35.63 4.53
N PRO A 222 1.30 36.26 5.35
CA PRO A 222 1.70 37.37 6.22
C PRO A 222 2.78 37.03 7.26
N THR A 223 2.88 35.75 7.63
CA THR A 223 3.78 35.28 8.70
C THR A 223 5.13 34.87 8.14
N THR A 224 5.16 34.22 6.97
CA THR A 224 6.38 33.63 6.41
C THR A 224 7.05 34.56 5.40
N HIS A 225 6.29 35.17 4.50
CA HIS A 225 6.83 35.84 3.31
C HIS A 225 6.89 37.35 3.52
N ALA A 226 8.02 37.85 4.00
CA ALA A 226 8.22 39.27 4.27
C ALA A 226 7.97 40.16 3.02
N ASP A 227 8.23 39.65 1.82
CA ASP A 227 8.10 40.40 0.57
C ASP A 227 6.74 40.23 -0.11
N ILE A 228 5.82 39.43 0.44
CA ILE A 228 4.53 39.12 -0.22
C ILE A 228 3.71 40.36 -0.63
N PRO A 229 3.63 41.45 0.18
CA PRO A 229 2.83 42.61 -0.20
C PRO A 229 3.40 43.37 -1.41
N THR A 230 4.64 43.09 -1.80
CA THR A 230 5.27 43.75 -2.94
C THR A 230 4.76 43.25 -4.29
N PHE A 231 4.23 42.02 -4.35
CA PHE A 231 3.79 41.40 -5.61
C PHE A 231 2.42 40.68 -5.53
N LEU A 232 1.84 40.53 -4.34
CA LEU A 232 0.51 39.93 -4.16
C LEU A 232 -0.33 40.79 -3.21
N ASN A 233 -1.56 41.12 -3.62
CA ASN A 233 -2.52 41.82 -2.77
C ASN A 233 -3.36 40.79 -1.99
N LEU A 234 -3.03 40.58 -0.72
CA LEU A 234 -3.72 39.60 0.13
C LEU A 234 -5.16 39.98 0.48
N ASP A 235 -5.51 41.27 0.46
CA ASP A 235 -6.87 41.71 0.80
C ASP A 235 -7.89 41.34 -0.28
N SER A 236 -7.44 41.23 -1.53
CA SER A 236 -8.24 40.82 -2.69
C SER A 236 -7.91 39.41 -3.19
N PHE A 237 -6.99 38.69 -2.53
CA PHE A 237 -6.63 37.33 -2.93
C PHE A 237 -7.80 36.39 -2.72
N ASP A 238 -8.21 35.72 -3.79
CA ASP A 238 -9.23 34.70 -3.76
C ASP A 238 -8.98 33.60 -4.80
N SER A 239 -9.84 32.60 -4.84
CA SER A 239 -9.67 31.46 -5.75
C SER A 239 -10.97 30.90 -6.30
N ASP A 240 -11.01 30.61 -7.60
CA ASP A 240 -12.14 29.93 -8.22
C ASP A 240 -11.84 28.43 -8.31
N LEU A 241 -12.80 27.61 -7.88
CA LEU A 241 -12.67 26.16 -7.74
C LEU A 241 -13.59 25.51 -8.79
N LYS A 242 -13.04 24.72 -9.72
CA LYS A 242 -13.83 24.04 -10.75
C LYS A 242 -13.16 22.71 -11.12
N ASP A 243 -13.95 21.65 -11.25
CA ASP A 243 -13.51 20.33 -11.73
C ASP A 243 -12.21 19.86 -11.01
N GLY A 244 -11.10 19.73 -11.74
CA GLY A 244 -9.78 19.38 -11.22
C GLY A 244 -8.82 20.56 -11.02
N HIS A 245 -9.25 21.83 -11.09
CA HIS A 245 -8.34 22.99 -11.03
C HIS A 245 -8.78 24.13 -10.13
N ILE A 246 -7.79 24.94 -9.75
CA ILE A 246 -7.97 26.14 -8.91
C ILE A 246 -7.33 27.32 -9.61
N GLN A 247 -8.09 28.39 -9.77
CA GLN A 247 -7.62 29.65 -10.36
C GLN A 247 -7.43 30.68 -9.26
N HIS A 248 -6.19 31.01 -8.93
CA HIS A 248 -5.92 32.08 -7.97
C HIS A 248 -5.95 33.44 -8.66
N HIS A 249 -6.53 34.43 -7.99
CA HIS A 249 -6.61 35.80 -8.49
C HIS A 249 -6.52 36.82 -7.34
N CYS A 250 -6.06 38.02 -7.68
CA CYS A 250 -6.08 39.18 -6.80
C CYS A 250 -6.08 40.47 -7.65
N GLU A 251 -6.37 41.60 -7.04
CA GLU A 251 -6.21 42.91 -7.67
C GLU A 251 -4.75 43.37 -7.64
N TYR A 252 -4.29 44.00 -8.73
CA TYR A 252 -2.92 44.50 -8.85
C TYR A 252 -2.90 46.03 -8.91
N THR A 253 -1.90 46.64 -8.26
CA THR A 253 -1.68 48.09 -8.36
C THR A 253 -1.10 48.48 -9.73
N PRO A 254 -1.23 49.75 -10.16
CA PRO A 254 -0.60 50.23 -11.40
C PRO A 254 0.91 49.99 -11.45
N GLU A 255 1.61 50.12 -10.32
CA GLU A 255 3.05 49.85 -10.21
C GLU A 255 3.37 48.36 -10.42
N GLN A 256 2.55 47.46 -9.86
CA GLN A 256 2.71 46.01 -10.04
C GLN A 256 2.46 45.61 -11.50
N LEU A 257 1.41 46.16 -12.12
CA LEU A 257 1.11 45.96 -13.54
C LEU A 257 2.25 46.44 -14.43
N LYS A 258 2.82 47.62 -14.14
CA LYS A 258 3.95 48.18 -14.90
C LYS A 258 5.21 47.31 -14.81
N LYS A 259 5.40 46.60 -13.69
CA LYS A 259 6.50 45.65 -13.47
C LYS A 259 6.17 44.21 -13.93
N GLY A 260 4.99 43.99 -14.52
CA GLY A 260 4.55 42.66 -14.97
C GLY A 260 4.40 41.63 -13.85
N LEU A 261 4.04 42.07 -12.64
CA LEU A 261 3.80 41.22 -11.46
C LEU A 261 2.38 40.64 -11.41
N ASN A 262 1.56 40.90 -12.44
CA ASN A 262 0.20 40.39 -12.60
C ASN A 262 0.18 38.91 -13.01
N ALA A 263 0.59 38.05 -12.08
CA ALA A 263 0.76 36.64 -12.29
C ALA A 263 -0.53 35.84 -12.11
N LEU A 264 -0.89 35.05 -13.12
CA LEU A 264 -2.05 34.16 -13.11
C LEU A 264 -1.60 32.78 -12.66
N SER A 265 -1.92 32.42 -11.42
CA SER A 265 -1.63 31.09 -10.88
C SER A 265 -2.81 30.14 -11.07
N THR A 266 -2.51 28.92 -11.51
CA THR A 266 -3.46 27.82 -11.67
C THR A 266 -2.86 26.57 -11.05
N TYR A 267 -3.61 25.92 -10.17
CA TYR A 267 -3.27 24.57 -9.70
C TYR A 267 -4.11 23.54 -10.45
N TYR A 268 -3.48 22.44 -10.83
CA TYR A 268 -4.05 21.33 -11.57
C TYR A 268 -3.87 20.05 -10.74
N PHE A 269 -4.99 19.56 -10.21
CA PHE A 269 -5.02 18.33 -9.43
C PHE A 269 -4.55 17.16 -10.32
N PRO A 270 -3.63 16.30 -9.84
CA PRO A 270 -3.24 16.13 -8.44
C PRO A 270 -1.94 16.79 -8.01
N ASN A 271 -1.12 17.33 -8.92
CA ASN A 271 0.26 17.59 -8.52
C ASN A 271 1.02 18.65 -9.31
N THR A 272 0.35 19.52 -10.05
CA THR A 272 1.04 20.54 -10.84
C THR A 272 0.44 21.91 -10.62
N SER A 273 1.28 22.91 -10.49
CA SER A 273 0.87 24.31 -10.57
C SER A 273 1.57 25.00 -11.74
N MET A 274 0.91 26.01 -12.29
CA MET A 274 1.49 26.93 -13.24
C MET A 274 1.20 28.36 -12.81
N THR A 275 2.22 29.20 -12.91
CA THR A 275 2.10 30.64 -12.75
C THR A 275 2.61 31.30 -14.02
N ILE A 276 1.82 32.22 -14.60
CA ILE A 276 2.22 32.97 -15.80
C ILE A 276 2.00 34.47 -15.60
N SER A 277 2.98 35.29 -15.97
CA SER A 277 2.91 36.75 -16.05
C SER A 277 3.49 37.20 -17.39
N PRO A 278 3.38 38.49 -17.78
CA PRO A 278 3.93 38.98 -19.05
C PRO A 278 5.40 38.66 -19.30
N HIS A 279 6.20 38.46 -18.24
CA HIS A 279 7.65 38.26 -18.35
C HIS A 279 8.09 36.81 -18.14
N PHE A 280 7.27 35.98 -17.52
CA PHE A 280 7.69 34.70 -16.95
C PHE A 280 6.54 33.70 -16.91
N MET A 281 6.86 32.42 -17.12
CA MET A 281 5.98 31.31 -16.79
C MET A 281 6.76 30.27 -16.01
N MET A 282 6.16 29.73 -14.95
CA MET A 282 6.71 28.61 -14.18
C MET A 282 5.70 27.48 -14.12
N ILE A 283 6.17 26.27 -14.45
CA ILE A 283 5.45 25.03 -14.20
C ILE A 283 6.17 24.31 -13.06
N GLN A 284 5.47 24.10 -11.94
CA GLN A 284 5.96 23.39 -10.77
C GLN A 284 5.21 22.08 -10.61
N LYS A 285 5.93 20.97 -10.51
CA LYS A 285 5.37 19.63 -10.31
C LYS A 285 5.77 19.06 -8.95
N PHE A 286 4.83 18.44 -8.26
CA PHE A 286 5.02 17.71 -7.00
C PHE A 286 5.07 16.21 -7.30
N LEU A 287 6.26 15.64 -7.50
CA LEU A 287 6.41 14.24 -7.88
C LEU A 287 6.71 13.39 -6.62
N PRO A 288 5.75 12.62 -6.10
CA PRO A 288 6.01 11.79 -4.93
C PRO A 288 6.87 10.58 -5.30
N SER A 289 7.77 10.20 -4.39
CA SER A 289 8.51 8.93 -4.43
C SER A 289 8.18 8.02 -3.23
N GLY A 290 7.39 8.52 -2.27
CA GLY A 290 6.92 7.77 -1.12
C GLY A 290 5.88 8.53 -0.31
N ALA A 291 5.35 7.94 0.77
CA ALA A 291 4.39 8.60 1.63
C ALA A 291 4.95 9.86 2.32
N LYS A 292 6.27 9.94 2.50
CA LYS A 292 6.95 11.01 3.24
C LYS A 292 8.03 11.71 2.40
N LYS A 293 8.03 11.49 1.09
CA LYS A 293 9.12 11.95 0.22
C LYS A 293 8.59 12.37 -1.15
N SER A 294 8.97 13.58 -1.57
CA SER A 294 8.59 14.14 -2.87
C SER A 294 9.73 14.98 -3.44
N SER A 295 9.80 15.08 -4.77
CA SER A 295 10.63 16.04 -5.47
C SER A 295 9.75 17.12 -6.12
N MET A 296 10.24 18.35 -6.12
CA MET A 296 9.67 19.45 -6.88
C MET A 296 10.48 19.67 -8.14
N HIS A 297 9.83 19.62 -9.29
CA HIS A 297 10.45 19.89 -10.59
C HIS A 297 9.93 21.21 -11.12
N TYR A 298 10.82 22.17 -11.32
CA TYR A 298 10.51 23.50 -11.80
C TYR A 298 10.97 23.65 -13.25
N GLU A 299 10.08 24.16 -14.09
CA GLU A 299 10.39 24.61 -15.44
C GLU A 299 10.11 26.10 -15.51
N VAL A 300 11.15 26.89 -15.74
CA VAL A 300 11.09 28.34 -15.80
C VAL A 300 11.23 28.77 -17.24
N TYR A 301 10.26 29.54 -17.71
CA TYR A 301 10.19 30.06 -19.07
C TYR A 301 10.24 31.58 -19.03
N ARG A 302 10.99 32.16 -19.95
CA ARG A 302 11.09 33.59 -20.16
C ARG A 302 10.29 33.98 -21.40
N ASN A 303 9.53 35.06 -21.30
CA ASN A 303 8.92 35.65 -22.48
C ASN A 303 10.01 36.28 -23.36
N LYS A 304 10.09 35.90 -24.65
CA LYS A 304 11.11 36.35 -25.61
C LYS A 304 11.11 37.87 -25.84
N HIS A 305 10.02 38.56 -25.49
CA HIS A 305 9.89 40.01 -25.57
C HIS A 305 10.32 40.75 -24.30
N SER A 306 10.71 40.03 -23.24
CA SER A 306 11.05 40.62 -21.96
C SER A 306 12.55 40.88 -21.82
N SER A 307 12.89 41.97 -21.13
CA SER A 307 14.27 42.25 -20.73
C SER A 307 14.73 41.22 -19.69
N GLN A 308 16.05 41.07 -19.52
CA GLN A 308 16.59 40.22 -18.44
C GLN A 308 16.20 40.75 -17.07
N GLU A 309 16.13 42.08 -16.91
CA GLU A 309 15.80 42.73 -15.64
C GLU A 309 14.36 42.42 -15.21
N ASP A 310 13.38 42.59 -16.10
CA ASP A 310 11.98 42.33 -15.79
C ASP A 310 11.72 40.86 -15.49
N PHE A 311 12.36 39.95 -16.24
CA PHE A 311 12.32 38.52 -15.99
C PHE A 311 12.95 38.16 -14.63
N ASP A 312 14.12 38.71 -14.32
CA ASP A 312 14.84 38.44 -13.07
C ASP A 312 14.03 38.89 -11.84
N VAL A 313 13.33 40.03 -11.92
CA VAL A 313 12.50 40.55 -10.83
C VAL A 313 11.44 39.52 -10.42
N ILE A 314 10.69 38.99 -11.38
CA ILE A 314 9.63 38.04 -11.07
C ILE A 314 10.18 36.64 -10.77
N SER A 315 11.14 36.15 -11.56
CA SER A 315 11.69 34.80 -11.41
C SER A 315 12.37 34.61 -10.05
N LYS A 316 13.14 35.60 -9.57
CA LYS A 316 13.83 35.51 -8.27
C LYS A 316 12.86 35.64 -7.10
N THR A 317 11.82 36.47 -7.24
CA THR A 317 10.74 36.60 -6.26
C THR A 317 10.05 35.26 -6.03
N TYR A 318 9.62 34.58 -7.10
CA TYR A 318 8.99 33.25 -6.99
C TYR A 318 9.96 32.19 -6.46
N ALA A 319 11.21 32.17 -6.91
CA ALA A 319 12.21 31.22 -6.40
C ALA A 319 12.41 31.36 -4.88
N LYS A 320 12.44 32.60 -4.36
CA LYS A 320 12.56 32.88 -2.93
C LYS A 320 11.35 32.35 -2.16
N VAL A 321 10.14 32.74 -2.55
CA VAL A 321 8.88 32.35 -1.87
C VAL A 321 8.74 30.84 -1.85
N MET A 322 8.96 30.18 -2.99
CA MET A 322 8.89 28.73 -3.10
C MET A 322 9.92 28.02 -2.21
N SER A 323 11.09 28.61 -1.97
CA SER A 323 12.11 28.04 -1.07
C SER A 323 11.70 28.15 0.41
N GLU A 324 11.06 29.25 0.81
CA GLU A 324 10.55 29.47 2.16
C GLU A 324 9.43 28.47 2.49
N ASP A 325 8.53 28.21 1.54
CA ASP A 325 7.47 27.21 1.66
C ASP A 325 7.98 25.81 1.99
N LYS A 326 9.13 25.41 1.42
CA LYS A 326 9.64 24.05 1.63
C LYS A 326 10.11 23.84 3.05
N VAL A 327 10.56 24.89 3.72
CA VAL A 327 10.90 24.86 5.14
C VAL A 327 9.64 24.61 5.98
N LEU A 328 8.52 25.24 5.64
CA LEU A 328 7.23 25.02 6.32
C LEU A 328 6.77 23.56 6.14
N CYS A 329 6.72 23.08 4.90
CA CYS A 329 6.30 21.72 4.55
C CYS A 329 7.15 20.66 5.27
N HIS A 330 8.48 20.84 5.28
CA HIS A 330 9.41 19.91 5.94
C HIS A 330 9.17 19.84 7.46
N ASN A 331 9.04 21.00 8.12
CA ASN A 331 8.82 21.04 9.56
C ASN A 331 7.42 20.52 9.95
N ALA A 332 6.40 20.79 9.14
CA ALA A 332 5.06 20.23 9.33
C ALA A 332 5.08 18.70 9.21
N GLN A 333 5.71 18.16 8.16
CA GLN A 333 5.84 16.72 8.00
C GLN A 333 6.61 16.07 9.16
N LYS A 334 7.69 16.71 9.63
CA LYS A 334 8.46 16.21 10.79
C LYS A 334 7.57 16.03 12.03
N ASN A 335 6.67 16.98 12.28
CA ASN A 335 5.71 16.86 13.38
C ASN A 335 4.63 15.81 13.13
N ILE A 336 4.11 15.70 11.89
CA ILE A 336 3.18 14.63 11.51
C ILE A 336 3.80 13.26 11.78
N ASN A 337 5.08 13.09 11.42
CA ASN A 337 5.82 11.84 11.60
C ASN A 337 6.06 11.47 13.09
N SER A 338 5.88 12.39 14.03
CA SER A 338 6.03 12.11 15.46
C SER A 338 4.89 11.26 16.05
N GLY A 339 3.77 11.12 15.32
CA GLY A 339 2.60 10.34 15.76
C GLY A 339 1.70 11.03 16.78
N VAL A 340 1.99 12.27 17.18
CA VAL A 340 1.16 13.04 18.14
C VAL A 340 0.00 13.75 17.45
N TYR A 341 0.22 14.31 16.26
CA TYR A 341 -0.79 15.03 15.50
C TYR A 341 -1.74 14.06 14.79
N VAL A 342 -3.06 14.29 14.90
CA VAL A 342 -4.10 13.45 14.26
C VAL A 342 -4.80 14.19 13.13
N THR A 343 -5.28 15.42 13.37
CA THR A 343 -5.94 16.27 12.36
C THR A 343 -6.07 17.71 12.88
N GLY A 344 -6.03 18.67 11.96
CA GLY A 344 -6.27 20.09 12.20
C GLY A 344 -7.66 20.54 11.76
N GLN A 345 -7.98 21.81 11.99
CA GLN A 345 -9.13 22.51 11.40
C GLN A 345 -8.61 23.47 10.34
N LEU A 346 -9.27 23.49 9.20
CA LEU A 346 -9.03 24.43 8.11
C LEU A 346 -10.03 25.58 8.20
N HIS A 347 -9.53 26.79 7.99
CA HIS A 347 -10.29 28.01 7.96
C HIS A 347 -11.13 28.06 6.66
N PRO A 348 -12.47 28.13 6.73
CA PRO A 348 -13.32 27.96 5.56
C PRO A 348 -13.12 29.04 4.49
N LYS A 349 -12.85 30.29 4.89
CA LYS A 349 -12.50 31.37 3.95
C LYS A 349 -11.07 31.27 3.39
N HIS A 350 -10.05 31.29 4.26
CA HIS A 350 -8.65 31.41 3.85
C HIS A 350 -8.04 30.12 3.29
N GLU A 351 -8.60 28.96 3.64
CA GLU A 351 -8.13 27.64 3.22
C GLU A 351 -9.19 26.91 2.37
N LYS A 352 -10.06 27.67 1.67
CA LYS A 352 -11.12 27.10 0.81
C LYS A 352 -10.58 26.20 -0.29
N ALA A 353 -9.43 26.55 -0.86
CA ALA A 353 -8.78 25.80 -1.93
C ALA A 353 -8.12 24.50 -1.43
N PRO A 354 -7.36 24.49 -0.31
CA PRO A 354 -6.99 23.24 0.37
C PRO A 354 -8.18 22.34 0.71
N ILE A 355 -9.28 22.90 1.23
CA ILE A 355 -10.51 22.13 1.52
C ILE A 355 -11.03 21.43 0.26
N PHE A 356 -11.06 22.13 -0.87
CA PHE A 356 -11.48 21.58 -2.16
C PHE A 356 -10.58 20.43 -2.63
N ILE A 357 -9.26 20.60 -2.62
CA ILE A 357 -8.29 19.56 -3.01
C ILE A 357 -8.42 18.33 -2.11
N GLN A 358 -8.50 18.54 -0.80
CA GLN A 358 -8.69 17.44 0.15
C GLN A 358 -10.02 16.73 -0.08
N GLY A 359 -11.06 17.44 -0.55
CA GLY A 359 -12.30 16.86 -1.05
C GLY A 359 -12.08 15.92 -2.24
N LEU A 360 -11.40 16.38 -3.29
CA LEU A 360 -11.07 15.56 -4.47
C LEU A 360 -10.25 14.32 -4.12
N ILE A 361 -9.29 14.45 -3.19
CA ILE A 361 -8.48 13.32 -2.69
C ILE A 361 -9.38 12.30 -1.97
N ARG A 362 -10.23 12.78 -1.05
CA ARG A 362 -11.16 11.89 -0.32
C ARG A 362 -12.07 11.16 -1.29
N GLU A 363 -12.62 11.85 -2.28
CA GLU A 363 -13.51 11.25 -3.27
C GLU A 363 -12.80 10.17 -4.08
N ALA A 364 -11.68 10.49 -4.73
CA ALA A 364 -10.94 9.56 -5.58
C ALA A 364 -10.48 8.32 -4.80
N VAL A 365 -9.93 8.51 -3.60
CA VAL A 365 -9.45 7.40 -2.76
C VAL A 365 -10.62 6.57 -2.23
N SER A 366 -11.72 7.20 -1.80
CA SER A 366 -12.86 6.47 -1.23
C SER A 366 -13.61 5.67 -2.30
N GLU A 367 -13.79 6.23 -3.50
CA GLU A 367 -14.36 5.55 -4.67
C GLU A 367 -13.52 4.32 -5.04
N HIS A 368 -12.22 4.50 -5.23
CA HIS A 368 -11.31 3.41 -5.59
C HIS A 368 -11.22 2.35 -4.49
N PHE A 369 -11.12 2.75 -3.22
CA PHE A 369 -11.09 1.82 -2.10
C PHE A 369 -12.36 0.96 -2.01
N LYS A 370 -13.55 1.56 -2.20
CA LYS A 370 -14.81 0.82 -2.27
C LYS A 370 -14.81 -0.17 -3.43
N ARG A 371 -14.28 0.22 -4.60
CA ARG A 371 -14.14 -0.65 -5.76
C ARG A 371 -13.22 -1.84 -5.48
N GLU A 372 -12.03 -1.61 -4.91
CA GLU A 372 -11.11 -2.69 -4.51
C GLU A 372 -11.71 -3.64 -3.45
N ARG A 373 -12.53 -3.09 -2.54
CA ARG A 373 -13.27 -3.88 -1.55
C ARG A 373 -14.36 -4.75 -2.20
N MET A 374 -15.10 -4.20 -3.16
CA MET A 374 -16.13 -4.93 -3.91
C MET A 374 -15.52 -6.02 -4.80
N GLU A 375 -14.44 -5.72 -5.51
CA GLU A 375 -13.73 -6.69 -6.37
C GLU A 375 -12.90 -7.68 -5.57
N GLY A 376 -12.67 -7.41 -4.28
CA GLY A 376 -11.81 -8.24 -3.45
C GLY A 376 -10.43 -8.38 -4.07
N ARG A 377 -9.79 -7.28 -4.48
CA ARG A 377 -8.38 -7.22 -4.90
C ARG A 377 -7.95 -5.78 -5.09
N GLU A 378 -6.63 -5.54 -5.10
CA GLU A 378 -6.12 -4.27 -5.58
C GLU A 378 -6.37 -4.13 -7.09
N ILE A 379 -6.75 -2.93 -7.48
CA ILE A 379 -6.99 -2.57 -8.88
C ILE A 379 -5.90 -1.61 -9.26
N TRP A 380 -5.10 -1.98 -10.26
CA TRP A 380 -3.96 -1.21 -10.74
C TRP A 380 -4.24 -0.71 -12.17
N PRO A 381 -4.82 0.48 -12.34
CA PRO A 381 -5.25 1.00 -13.65
C PRO A 381 -4.12 1.07 -14.68
N ALA A 382 -2.91 1.45 -14.26
CA ALA A 382 -1.73 1.47 -15.13
C ALA A 382 -1.13 0.08 -15.44
N ARG A 383 -1.60 -0.98 -14.77
CA ARG A 383 -1.08 -2.34 -15.00
C ARG A 383 -1.70 -2.93 -16.26
N GLN A 384 -0.84 -3.25 -17.19
CA GLN A 384 -1.18 -3.81 -18.49
C GLN A 384 -1.78 -5.21 -18.36
N GLN A 385 -2.75 -5.53 -19.21
CA GLN A 385 -3.39 -6.83 -19.23
C GLN A 385 -2.53 -7.86 -19.97
N LEU A 386 -2.57 -9.10 -19.50
CA LEU A 386 -1.93 -10.21 -20.22
C LEU A 386 -2.66 -10.46 -21.54
N PRO A 387 -1.95 -10.72 -22.65
CA PRO A 387 -2.56 -11.16 -23.89
C PRO A 387 -3.40 -12.43 -23.68
N ALA A 388 -4.52 -12.56 -24.39
CA ALA A 388 -5.44 -13.70 -24.25
C ALA A 388 -4.78 -15.07 -24.51
N ASN A 389 -3.66 -15.11 -25.23
CA ASN A 389 -2.88 -16.32 -25.52
C ASN A 389 -1.78 -16.62 -24.47
N ALA A 390 -1.58 -15.78 -23.46
CA ALA A 390 -0.56 -15.95 -22.41
C ALA A 390 -1.05 -16.82 -21.24
N THR A 391 -1.64 -17.98 -21.54
CA THR A 391 -2.33 -18.84 -20.56
C THR A 391 -1.45 -19.24 -19.38
N VAL A 392 -0.19 -19.63 -19.62
CA VAL A 392 0.76 -19.99 -18.56
C VAL A 392 1.04 -18.81 -17.62
N SER A 393 1.21 -17.61 -18.17
CA SER A 393 1.44 -16.41 -17.34
C SER A 393 0.20 -16.02 -16.54
N MET A 394 -1.01 -16.29 -17.05
CA MET A 394 -2.24 -16.10 -16.28
C MET A 394 -2.29 -17.06 -15.09
N GLU A 395 -1.98 -18.34 -15.31
CA GLU A 395 -1.84 -19.34 -14.24
C GLU A 395 -0.77 -18.93 -13.22
N ASP A 396 0.40 -18.44 -13.67
CA ASP A 396 1.47 -17.96 -12.79
C ASP A 396 1.03 -16.75 -11.94
N VAL A 397 0.28 -15.82 -12.54
CA VAL A 397 -0.28 -14.67 -11.83
C VAL A 397 -1.34 -15.10 -10.83
N GLU A 398 -2.19 -16.07 -11.16
CA GLU A 398 -3.15 -16.67 -10.22
C GLU A 398 -2.45 -17.33 -9.04
N ILE A 399 -1.34 -18.03 -9.28
CA ILE A 399 -0.48 -18.56 -8.22
C ILE A 399 0.00 -17.40 -7.32
N CYS A 400 0.51 -16.31 -7.91
CA CYS A 400 1.02 -15.16 -7.17
C CYS A 400 -0.05 -14.45 -6.35
N GLN A 401 -1.25 -14.29 -6.91
CA GLN A 401 -2.42 -13.73 -6.21
C GLN A 401 -2.89 -14.64 -5.08
N GLY A 402 -2.76 -15.96 -5.27
CA GLY A 402 -3.02 -16.94 -4.22
C GLY A 402 -2.08 -16.81 -3.03
N ILE A 403 -0.78 -16.54 -3.23
CA ILE A 403 0.26 -16.62 -2.18
C ILE A 403 0.01 -15.70 -0.96
N ALA A 404 -0.77 -14.62 -1.09
CA ALA A 404 -1.03 -13.66 -0.01
C ALA A 404 -2.00 -14.15 1.10
N CYS A 405 -2.84 -15.16 0.81
CA CYS A 405 -3.49 -16.04 1.78
C CYS A 405 -4.16 -17.18 1.01
N THR A 406 -3.45 -18.30 0.86
CA THR A 406 -3.71 -19.29 -0.20
C THR A 406 -4.37 -20.57 0.32
N PRO A 407 -5.04 -21.32 -0.58
CA PRO A 407 -4.96 -22.79 -0.61
C PRO A 407 -3.58 -23.31 -0.16
N GLY A 408 -3.53 -24.19 0.84
CA GLY A 408 -2.27 -24.60 1.48
C GLY A 408 -1.87 -23.81 2.75
N GLY A 409 -2.63 -22.81 3.18
CA GLY A 409 -2.57 -22.31 4.57
C GLY A 409 -3.47 -23.14 5.49
N ILE A 410 -3.11 -23.32 6.77
CA ILE A 410 -3.99 -24.04 7.73
C ILE A 410 -5.38 -23.38 7.79
N GLY A 411 -5.46 -22.04 7.79
CA GLY A 411 -6.73 -21.32 7.84
C GLY A 411 -7.64 -21.58 6.64
N TYR A 412 -7.09 -21.54 5.41
CA TYR A 412 -7.85 -21.80 4.19
C TYR A 412 -8.34 -23.26 4.15
N GLU A 413 -7.46 -24.21 4.43
CA GLU A 413 -7.80 -25.63 4.43
C GLU A 413 -8.81 -26.00 5.52
N LEU A 414 -8.80 -25.29 6.66
CA LEU A 414 -9.84 -25.43 7.66
C LEU A 414 -11.19 -24.95 7.14
N CYS A 415 -11.23 -23.85 6.38
CA CYS A 415 -12.46 -23.36 5.78
C CYS A 415 -13.06 -24.42 4.83
N GLU A 416 -12.26 -24.94 3.89
CA GLU A 416 -12.70 -26.01 2.99
C GLU A 416 -13.08 -27.30 3.73
N ALA A 417 -12.31 -27.71 4.76
CA ALA A 417 -12.59 -28.93 5.51
C ALA A 417 -13.86 -28.85 6.38
N PHE A 418 -14.15 -27.69 7.00
CA PHE A 418 -15.42 -27.48 7.71
C PHE A 418 -16.59 -27.42 6.74
N HIS A 419 -16.44 -26.73 5.61
CA HIS A 419 -17.47 -26.67 4.57
C HIS A 419 -17.80 -28.06 4.00
N ALA A 420 -16.78 -28.89 3.75
CA ALA A 420 -16.95 -30.28 3.30
C ALA A 420 -17.71 -31.18 4.30
N ARG A 421 -17.88 -30.74 5.55
CA ARG A 421 -18.72 -31.40 6.56
C ARG A 421 -20.15 -30.84 6.63
N GLY A 422 -20.53 -29.98 5.69
CA GLY A 422 -21.84 -29.36 5.59
C GLY A 422 -22.03 -28.14 6.50
N LEU A 423 -20.95 -27.57 7.04
CA LEU A 423 -21.03 -26.34 7.83
C LEU A 423 -20.98 -25.11 6.94
N HIS A 424 -21.70 -24.06 7.34
CA HIS A 424 -21.51 -22.72 6.78
C HIS A 424 -20.28 -22.07 7.39
N VAL A 425 -19.36 -21.58 6.56
CA VAL A 425 -18.07 -21.08 7.01
C VAL A 425 -17.96 -19.58 6.80
N ILE A 426 -17.73 -18.86 7.90
CA ILE A 426 -17.38 -17.44 7.86
C ILE A 426 -15.85 -17.34 7.81
N ALA A 427 -15.31 -17.21 6.61
CA ALA A 427 -13.88 -17.05 6.37
C ALA A 427 -13.47 -15.60 6.58
N THR A 428 -12.38 -15.37 7.30
CA THR A 428 -11.93 -14.01 7.66
C THR A 428 -10.48 -13.76 7.31
N ALA A 429 -10.18 -12.58 6.78
CA ALA A 429 -8.81 -12.14 6.51
C ALA A 429 -8.69 -10.62 6.66
N ARG A 430 -7.49 -10.11 6.96
CA ARG A 430 -7.22 -8.65 7.01
C ARG A 430 -7.54 -7.97 5.68
N ASN A 431 -7.21 -8.66 4.60
CA ASN A 431 -7.56 -8.27 3.25
C ASN A 431 -8.50 -9.34 2.67
N PRO A 432 -9.82 -9.09 2.57
CA PRO A 432 -10.80 -10.05 2.04
C PRO A 432 -10.49 -10.55 0.63
N SER A 433 -9.68 -9.83 -0.14
CA SER A 433 -9.26 -10.23 -1.48
C SER A 433 -8.63 -11.61 -1.57
N VAL A 434 -7.89 -11.97 -0.53
CA VAL A 434 -7.22 -13.27 -0.45
C VAL A 434 -8.20 -14.43 -0.28
N LEU A 435 -9.46 -14.13 0.06
CA LEU A 435 -10.54 -15.10 0.15
C LEU A 435 -11.32 -15.22 -1.16
N ALA A 436 -10.88 -14.61 -2.27
CA ALA A 436 -11.57 -14.66 -3.55
C ALA A 436 -11.89 -16.10 -4.00
N GLY A 437 -11.00 -17.06 -3.74
CA GLY A 437 -11.25 -18.48 -4.02
C GLY A 437 -12.32 -19.16 -3.17
N LEU A 438 -12.84 -18.49 -2.12
CA LEU A 438 -13.96 -18.91 -1.29
C LEU A 438 -15.19 -18.02 -1.49
N ALA A 439 -14.99 -16.76 -1.89
CA ALA A 439 -16.05 -15.79 -2.15
C ALA A 439 -16.98 -16.27 -3.27
N GLY A 440 -18.30 -16.14 -3.06
CA GLY A 440 -19.31 -16.56 -4.04
C GLY A 440 -19.61 -18.05 -4.08
N LYS A 441 -18.83 -18.91 -3.40
CA LYS A 441 -19.18 -20.33 -3.22
C LYS A 441 -20.35 -20.45 -2.23
N PRO A 442 -21.40 -21.25 -2.55
CA PRO A 442 -22.46 -21.55 -1.58
C PRO A 442 -21.88 -22.12 -0.28
N GLY A 443 -22.37 -21.66 0.87
CA GLY A 443 -21.90 -22.11 2.19
C GLY A 443 -20.65 -21.40 2.73
N PHE A 444 -20.17 -20.34 2.05
CA PHE A 444 -19.14 -19.45 2.55
C PHE A 444 -19.63 -18.01 2.69
N THR A 445 -19.13 -17.31 3.71
CA THR A 445 -19.21 -15.86 3.84
C THR A 445 -17.79 -15.34 4.11
N CYS A 446 -17.36 -14.32 3.38
CA CYS A 446 -16.02 -13.74 3.55
C CYS A 446 -16.13 -12.38 4.25
N LEU A 447 -15.44 -12.19 5.37
CA LEU A 447 -15.43 -10.93 6.12
C LEU A 447 -14.00 -10.40 6.32
N SER A 448 -13.89 -9.08 6.47
CA SER A 448 -12.63 -8.44 6.85
C SER A 448 -12.42 -8.58 8.36
N LEU A 449 -11.24 -9.05 8.78
CA LEU A 449 -10.88 -9.13 10.20
C LEU A 449 -9.38 -8.94 10.39
N ASP A 450 -9.03 -7.90 11.14
CA ASP A 450 -7.72 -7.76 11.76
C ASP A 450 -7.80 -8.00 13.26
N VAL A 451 -7.24 -9.12 13.72
CA VAL A 451 -7.25 -9.51 15.13
C VAL A 451 -6.38 -8.61 16.02
N THR A 452 -5.58 -7.70 15.44
CA THR A 452 -4.82 -6.69 16.20
C THR A 452 -5.56 -5.35 16.32
N SER A 453 -6.77 -5.23 15.77
CA SER A 453 -7.57 -4.01 15.81
C SER A 453 -8.92 -4.27 16.50
N GLN A 454 -9.14 -3.64 17.65
CA GLN A 454 -10.40 -3.79 18.40
C GLN A 454 -11.62 -3.37 17.56
N GLY A 455 -11.52 -2.28 16.79
CA GLY A 455 -12.61 -1.85 15.90
C GLY A 455 -12.94 -2.88 14.83
N SER A 456 -11.91 -3.49 14.21
CA SER A 456 -12.13 -4.55 13.21
C SER A 456 -12.77 -5.80 13.82
N ILE A 457 -12.40 -6.16 15.05
CA ILE A 457 -13.01 -7.27 15.80
C ILE A 457 -14.49 -6.99 16.09
N ASP A 458 -14.80 -5.77 16.54
CA ASP A 458 -16.16 -5.38 16.89
C ASP A 458 -17.08 -5.36 15.66
N GLU A 459 -16.62 -4.77 14.55
CA GLU A 459 -17.35 -4.78 13.27
C GLU A 459 -17.60 -6.21 12.77
N CYS A 460 -16.57 -7.07 12.78
CA CYS A 460 -16.72 -8.45 12.37
C CYS A 460 -17.69 -9.22 13.28
N ARG A 461 -17.64 -8.99 14.60
CA ARG A 461 -18.56 -9.61 15.57
C ARG A 461 -20.00 -9.20 15.26
N ASP A 462 -20.25 -7.92 15.04
CA ASP A 462 -21.60 -7.40 14.81
C ASP A 462 -22.19 -7.93 13.51
N GLU A 463 -21.38 -8.04 12.47
CA GLU A 463 -21.78 -8.64 11.21
C GLU A 463 -22.05 -10.15 11.36
N VAL A 464 -21.20 -10.89 12.07
CA VAL A 464 -21.46 -12.31 12.39
C VAL A 464 -22.76 -12.46 13.17
N ALA A 465 -22.99 -11.64 14.21
CA ALA A 465 -24.20 -11.67 15.00
C ALA A 465 -25.45 -11.41 14.15
N ARG A 466 -25.38 -10.47 13.20
CA ARG A 466 -26.46 -10.18 12.25
C ARG A 466 -26.73 -11.38 11.33
N LEU A 467 -25.68 -12.00 10.80
CA LEU A 467 -25.78 -13.13 9.86
C LEU A 467 -26.36 -14.39 10.51
N THR A 468 -26.06 -14.61 11.79
CA THR A 468 -26.40 -15.88 12.47
C THR A 468 -27.53 -15.75 13.49
N GLY A 469 -28.14 -14.57 13.62
CA GLY A 469 -29.17 -14.31 14.63
C GLY A 469 -28.64 -14.33 16.06
N GLY A 470 -27.39 -13.88 16.27
CA GLY A 470 -26.77 -13.76 17.59
C GLY A 470 -26.17 -15.05 18.15
N ARG A 471 -25.92 -16.05 17.29
CA ARG A 471 -25.41 -17.37 17.70
C ARG A 471 -24.20 -17.79 16.84
N LEU A 472 -23.15 -18.35 17.43
CA LEU A 472 -22.02 -18.90 16.70
C LEU A 472 -21.68 -20.30 17.22
N ASP A 473 -21.64 -21.30 16.35
CA ASP A 473 -21.39 -22.68 16.79
C ASP A 473 -19.90 -22.97 17.03
N MET A 474 -19.02 -22.35 16.25
CA MET A 474 -17.57 -22.56 16.35
C MET A 474 -16.78 -21.28 16.11
N LEU A 475 -15.77 -21.00 16.93
CA LEU A 475 -14.79 -19.95 16.73
C LEU A 475 -13.39 -20.56 16.62
N VAL A 476 -12.66 -20.22 15.56
CA VAL A 476 -11.30 -20.74 15.32
C VAL A 476 -10.29 -19.60 15.30
N ASN A 477 -9.52 -19.46 16.38
CA ASN A 477 -8.44 -18.49 16.48
C ASN A 477 -7.17 -19.08 15.84
N ASN A 478 -7.06 -18.92 14.52
CA ASN A 478 -5.93 -19.40 13.72
C ASN A 478 -4.86 -18.33 13.44
N ALA A 479 -5.22 -17.04 13.47
CA ALA A 479 -4.30 -15.95 13.15
C ALA A 479 -3.04 -15.99 14.03
N GLY A 480 -1.89 -15.73 13.42
CA GLY A 480 -0.63 -15.67 14.13
C GLY A 480 0.58 -15.54 13.20
N ARG A 481 1.72 -15.19 13.79
CA ARG A 481 3.00 -15.00 13.12
C ARG A 481 4.11 -15.78 13.80
N THR A 482 5.07 -16.25 13.00
CA THR A 482 6.31 -16.82 13.51
C THR A 482 7.28 -15.74 13.95
N HIS A 483 8.25 -16.10 14.78
CA HIS A 483 9.36 -15.23 15.17
C HIS A 483 10.61 -16.09 15.33
N THR A 484 11.53 -16.02 14.37
CA THR A 484 12.80 -16.77 14.41
C THR A 484 13.98 -15.83 14.53
N VAL A 485 14.39 -15.50 15.76
CA VAL A 485 15.53 -14.67 16.12
C VAL A 485 16.12 -15.22 17.44
N PRO A 486 17.45 -15.24 17.62
CA PRO A 486 18.05 -15.59 18.91
C PRO A 486 17.56 -14.67 20.03
N ALA A 487 17.40 -15.22 21.25
CA ALA A 487 16.83 -14.47 22.36
C ALA A 487 17.64 -13.22 22.75
N THR A 488 18.96 -13.25 22.53
CA THR A 488 19.89 -12.14 22.82
C THR A 488 19.85 -11.04 21.76
N ASP A 489 19.20 -11.29 20.63
CA ASP A 489 19.23 -10.42 19.45
C ASP A 489 17.82 -9.91 19.11
N LEU A 490 16.89 -10.01 20.05
CA LEU A 490 15.48 -9.65 19.85
C LEU A 490 15.30 -8.14 19.72
N ASP A 491 14.58 -7.74 18.68
CA ASP A 491 13.91 -6.45 18.63
C ASP A 491 12.58 -6.54 19.40
N ILE A 492 12.48 -5.76 20.48
CA ILE A 492 11.33 -5.81 21.38
C ILE A 492 10.04 -5.35 20.70
N ASP A 493 10.09 -4.43 19.73
CA ASP A 493 8.89 -3.99 19.02
C ASP A 493 8.36 -5.09 18.10
N ASP A 494 9.25 -5.83 17.45
CA ASP A 494 8.87 -7.01 16.65
C ASP A 494 8.35 -8.16 17.53
N VAL A 495 8.84 -8.29 18.77
CA VAL A 495 8.31 -9.21 19.78
C VAL A 495 6.91 -8.77 20.22
N ARG A 496 6.69 -7.49 20.51
CA ARG A 496 5.36 -6.95 20.86
C ARG A 496 4.35 -7.26 19.77
N ALA A 497 4.67 -6.98 18.51
CA ALA A 497 3.82 -7.31 17.37
C ALA A 497 3.53 -8.83 17.24
N THR A 498 4.48 -9.68 17.65
CA THR A 498 4.27 -11.15 17.71
C THR A 498 3.25 -11.51 18.79
N PHE A 499 3.33 -10.90 19.97
CA PHE A 499 2.37 -11.12 21.07
C PHE A 499 0.99 -10.53 20.75
N GLU A 500 0.94 -9.37 20.11
CA GLU A 500 -0.31 -8.75 19.65
C GLU A 500 -1.13 -9.72 18.80
N ALA A 501 -0.52 -10.29 17.76
CA ALA A 501 -1.22 -11.24 16.90
C ALA A 501 -1.46 -12.61 17.57
N ASN A 502 -0.46 -13.16 18.28
CA ASN A 502 -0.51 -14.55 18.75
C ASN A 502 -1.30 -14.77 20.04
N ILE A 503 -1.42 -13.77 20.92
CA ILE A 503 -2.12 -13.93 22.21
C ILE A 503 -3.11 -12.80 22.52
N PHE A 504 -2.76 -11.52 22.34
CA PHE A 504 -3.70 -10.44 22.66
C PHE A 504 -4.90 -10.44 21.72
N GLY A 505 -4.67 -10.66 20.42
CA GLY A 505 -5.74 -10.87 19.45
C GLY A 505 -6.63 -12.07 19.78
N VAL A 506 -6.06 -13.18 20.27
CA VAL A 506 -6.84 -14.34 20.75
C VAL A 506 -7.74 -13.95 21.92
N MET A 507 -7.20 -13.25 22.92
CA MET A 507 -7.96 -12.78 24.07
C MET A 507 -9.07 -11.80 23.67
N ALA A 508 -8.79 -10.89 22.75
CA ALA A 508 -9.76 -9.93 22.22
C ALA A 508 -10.89 -10.63 21.45
N MET A 509 -10.56 -11.59 20.58
CA MET A 509 -11.54 -12.42 19.88
C MET A 509 -12.42 -13.22 20.84
N VAL A 510 -11.83 -13.85 21.87
CA VAL A 510 -12.61 -14.57 22.90
C VAL A 510 -13.56 -13.60 23.62
N LYS A 511 -13.06 -12.45 24.07
CA LYS A 511 -13.86 -11.42 24.76
C LYS A 511 -15.04 -10.95 23.90
N ALA A 512 -14.81 -10.71 22.61
CA ALA A 512 -15.83 -10.22 21.68
C ALA A 512 -16.88 -11.30 21.33
N PHE A 513 -16.46 -12.53 21.08
CA PHE A 513 -17.32 -13.58 20.51
C PHE A 513 -17.90 -14.55 21.54
N ALA A 514 -17.45 -14.56 22.79
CA ALA A 514 -17.97 -15.48 23.83
C ALA A 514 -19.49 -15.43 23.96
N ARG A 515 -20.10 -14.23 23.87
CA ARG A 515 -21.56 -14.06 23.96
C ARG A 515 -22.32 -14.70 22.79
N LEU A 516 -21.70 -14.87 21.63
CA LEU A 516 -22.29 -15.58 20.49
C LEU A 516 -22.13 -17.10 20.63
N LEU A 517 -21.07 -17.57 21.28
CA LEU A 517 -20.81 -19.01 21.50
C LEU A 517 -21.71 -19.63 22.58
N ILE A 518 -22.10 -18.86 23.61
CA ILE A 518 -22.90 -19.35 24.74
C ILE A 518 -24.28 -19.87 24.30
N PRO A 519 -25.08 -19.14 23.50
CA PRO A 519 -26.37 -19.63 23.00
C PRO A 519 -26.26 -20.94 22.20
N ALA A 520 -25.14 -21.15 21.51
CA ALA A 520 -24.88 -22.37 20.75
C ALA A 520 -24.40 -23.54 21.60
N LYS A 521 -23.94 -23.29 22.84
CA LYS A 521 -23.05 -24.22 23.57
C LYS A 521 -21.88 -24.65 22.68
N GLY A 522 -21.29 -23.66 22.01
CA GLY A 522 -20.37 -23.85 20.88
C GLY A 522 -18.98 -24.37 21.27
N LEU A 523 -18.08 -24.40 20.28
CA LEU A 523 -16.67 -24.78 20.44
C LEU A 523 -15.74 -23.61 20.09
N LEU A 524 -14.80 -23.32 20.98
CA LEU A 524 -13.69 -22.42 20.75
C LEU A 524 -12.41 -23.22 20.49
N ILE A 525 -11.71 -22.96 19.39
CA ILE A 525 -10.46 -23.62 19.00
C ILE A 525 -9.35 -22.58 18.95
N ASN A 526 -8.31 -22.75 19.78
CA ASN A 526 -7.11 -21.91 19.76
C ASN A 526 -5.94 -22.66 19.11
N LEU A 527 -5.31 -22.05 18.11
CA LEU A 527 -4.15 -22.62 17.43
C LEU A 527 -2.87 -22.20 18.17
N SER A 528 -2.27 -23.17 18.85
CA SER A 528 -0.97 -23.06 19.49
C SER A 528 0.14 -23.58 18.57
N SER A 529 1.12 -24.32 19.10
CA SER A 529 2.15 -25.02 18.34
C SER A 529 2.86 -26.03 19.24
N VAL A 530 3.43 -27.12 18.70
CA VAL A 530 4.33 -27.98 19.49
C VAL A 530 5.53 -27.21 20.08
N ALA A 531 5.91 -26.08 19.47
CA ALA A 531 6.95 -25.17 19.98
C ALA A 531 6.58 -24.50 21.32
N SER A 532 5.32 -24.61 21.79
CA SER A 532 4.92 -24.11 23.10
C SER A 532 5.38 -24.99 24.27
N ILE A 533 5.75 -26.25 23.98
CA ILE A 533 6.06 -27.28 24.99
C ILE A 533 7.39 -28.00 24.72
N SER A 534 8.06 -27.65 23.64
CA SER A 534 9.39 -28.14 23.29
C SER A 534 10.25 -26.92 23.01
N PRO A 535 11.49 -26.86 23.52
CA PRO A 535 12.40 -25.79 23.15
C PRO A 535 12.59 -25.80 21.64
N TYR A 536 12.43 -24.63 21.03
CA TYR A 536 12.64 -24.43 19.60
C TYR A 536 13.67 -23.31 19.43
N PRO A 537 14.97 -23.66 19.44
CA PRO A 537 16.06 -22.69 19.39
C PRO A 537 15.88 -21.64 18.30
N PHE A 538 16.31 -20.43 18.63
CA PHE A 538 16.08 -19.21 17.84
C PHE A 538 14.60 -18.84 17.69
N GLY A 539 13.70 -19.40 18.48
CA GLY A 539 12.26 -19.12 18.43
C GLY A 539 11.67 -18.73 19.79
N SER A 540 12.47 -18.25 20.74
CA SER A 540 12.08 -18.05 22.14
C SER A 540 10.82 -17.18 22.28
N ALA A 541 10.74 -16.04 21.60
CA ALA A 541 9.57 -15.17 21.62
C ALA A 541 8.31 -15.85 21.04
N TYR A 542 8.47 -16.64 19.97
CA TYR A 542 7.37 -17.42 19.39
C TYR A 542 6.90 -18.53 20.35
N CYS A 543 7.83 -19.31 20.91
CA CYS A 543 7.56 -20.33 21.93
C CYS A 543 6.81 -19.74 23.12
N ALA A 544 7.27 -18.60 23.64
CA ALA A 544 6.63 -17.91 24.75
C ALA A 544 5.20 -17.48 24.38
N SER A 545 4.99 -16.88 23.20
CA SER A 545 3.66 -16.45 22.76
C SER A 545 2.67 -17.62 22.63
N LYS A 546 3.10 -18.78 22.09
CA LYS A 546 2.25 -19.98 21.98
C LYS A 546 2.09 -20.71 23.32
N GLY A 547 3.09 -20.65 24.20
CA GLY A 547 2.97 -21.07 25.60
C GLY A 547 1.90 -20.28 26.34
N ALA A 548 1.82 -18.97 26.11
CA ALA A 548 0.77 -18.12 26.67
C ALA A 548 -0.62 -18.55 26.18
N VAL A 549 -0.78 -18.92 24.90
CA VAL A 549 -2.03 -19.48 24.37
C VAL A 549 -2.46 -20.74 25.12
N ASN A 550 -1.53 -21.66 25.41
CA ASN A 550 -1.84 -22.88 26.16
C ASN A 550 -2.29 -22.58 27.58
N SER A 551 -1.55 -21.71 28.28
CA SER A 551 -1.85 -21.32 29.66
C SER A 551 -3.21 -20.63 29.75
N TYR A 552 -3.45 -19.65 28.88
CA TYR A 552 -4.72 -18.94 28.77
C TYR A 552 -5.90 -19.88 28.50
N SER A 553 -5.76 -20.78 27.51
CA SER A 553 -6.83 -21.70 27.12
C SER A 553 -7.19 -22.70 28.23
N ARG A 554 -6.23 -23.06 29.08
CA ARG A 554 -6.46 -23.96 30.22
C ARG A 554 -7.41 -23.33 31.24
N THR A 555 -7.20 -22.06 31.57
CA THR A 555 -8.07 -21.31 32.49
C THR A 555 -9.41 -21.03 31.82
N LEU A 556 -9.39 -20.55 30.57
CA LEU A 556 -10.59 -20.22 29.80
C LEU A 556 -11.58 -21.40 29.73
N ARG A 557 -11.07 -22.64 29.63
CA ARG A 557 -11.92 -23.83 29.64
C ARG A 557 -12.73 -23.97 30.93
N GLN A 558 -12.14 -23.69 32.09
CA GLN A 558 -12.85 -23.78 33.36
C GLN A 558 -13.91 -22.67 33.48
N GLU A 559 -13.57 -21.46 33.00
CA GLU A 559 -14.46 -20.30 33.02
C GLU A 559 -15.67 -20.45 32.11
N LEU A 560 -15.49 -21.06 30.93
CA LEU A 560 -16.55 -21.22 29.93
C LEU A 560 -17.41 -22.49 30.11
N ARG A 561 -16.94 -23.46 30.90
CA ARG A 561 -17.63 -24.73 31.14
C ARG A 561 -19.04 -24.58 31.71
N PRO A 562 -19.33 -23.70 32.70
CA PRO A 562 -20.69 -23.51 33.22
C PRO A 562 -21.70 -23.05 32.16
N PHE A 563 -21.22 -22.37 31.11
CA PHE A 563 -22.04 -21.89 30.00
C PHE A 563 -22.16 -22.93 28.86
N GLY A 564 -21.58 -24.11 29.02
CA GLY A 564 -21.62 -25.19 28.03
C GLY A 564 -20.73 -24.96 26.82
N VAL A 565 -19.86 -23.93 26.82
CA VAL A 565 -18.91 -23.67 25.73
C VAL A 565 -17.65 -24.51 25.92
N ARG A 566 -17.27 -25.24 24.88
CA ARG A 566 -16.07 -26.08 24.86
C ARG A 566 -14.85 -25.28 24.42
N VAL A 567 -13.68 -25.66 24.93
CA VAL A 567 -12.40 -25.05 24.51
C VAL A 567 -11.43 -26.17 24.09
N MET A 568 -10.94 -26.11 22.86
CA MET A 568 -9.94 -27.01 22.28
C MET A 568 -8.66 -26.23 21.98
N VAL A 569 -7.51 -26.84 22.28
CA VAL A 569 -6.21 -26.29 21.87
C VAL A 569 -5.60 -27.23 20.83
N ALA A 570 -5.29 -26.69 19.66
CA ALA A 570 -4.59 -27.43 18.63
C ALA A 570 -3.09 -27.11 18.70
N LEU A 571 -2.23 -28.14 18.78
CA LEU A 571 -0.77 -28.01 18.78
C LEU A 571 -0.23 -28.54 17.45
N PRO A 572 -0.28 -27.73 16.38
CA PRO A 572 0.31 -28.12 15.12
C PRO A 572 1.82 -28.34 15.27
N GLY A 573 2.26 -29.49 14.75
CA GLY A 573 3.65 -29.80 14.43
C GLY A 573 4.11 -29.08 13.15
N THR A 574 5.10 -29.63 12.45
CA THR A 574 5.49 -29.12 11.13
C THR A 574 4.40 -29.42 10.10
N VAL A 575 3.83 -28.36 9.55
CA VAL A 575 2.83 -28.38 8.46
C VAL A 575 3.37 -27.52 7.33
N ASN A 576 3.30 -28.02 6.10
CA ASN A 576 3.88 -27.35 4.93
C ASN A 576 3.02 -26.14 4.52
N THR A 577 3.18 -25.03 5.23
CA THR A 577 2.44 -23.78 5.01
C THR A 577 3.38 -22.67 4.58
N ASN A 578 2.82 -21.63 3.97
CA ASN A 578 3.57 -20.43 3.60
C ASN A 578 3.93 -19.52 4.79
N ILE A 579 3.75 -19.97 6.05
CA ILE A 579 3.95 -19.13 7.25
C ILE A 579 5.42 -18.70 7.48
N THR A 580 6.39 -19.38 6.84
CA THR A 580 7.82 -19.07 6.96
C THR A 580 8.30 -18.04 5.94
N VAL A 581 7.72 -16.84 5.97
CA VAL A 581 8.08 -15.70 5.10
C VAL A 581 9.32 -14.95 5.62
N GLN A 582 9.94 -15.39 6.72
CA GLN A 582 11.09 -14.71 7.35
C GLN A 582 12.46 -15.22 6.87
N ALA A 583 12.56 -15.74 5.65
CA ALA A 583 13.80 -16.33 5.13
C ALA A 583 14.96 -15.31 5.01
N ASP A 584 14.65 -14.01 5.00
CA ASP A 584 15.62 -12.92 4.80
C ASP A 584 16.17 -12.32 6.12
N ARG A 585 15.83 -12.89 7.28
CA ARG A 585 16.35 -12.40 8.57
C ARG A 585 17.85 -12.66 8.69
N GLN A 586 18.60 -11.63 9.09
CA GLN A 586 20.04 -11.71 9.33
C GLN A 586 20.35 -11.55 10.83
N LEU A 587 21.47 -12.14 11.26
CA LEU A 587 22.01 -11.88 12.59
C LEU A 587 22.69 -10.51 12.60
N PRO A 588 22.55 -9.71 13.68
CA PRO A 588 23.28 -8.47 13.81
C PRO A 588 24.80 -8.74 13.90
N PRO A 589 25.65 -7.74 13.57
CA PRO A 589 27.10 -7.91 13.51
C PRO A 589 27.73 -8.39 14.83
N ASP A 590 27.15 -8.01 15.97
CA ASP A 590 27.57 -8.30 17.33
C ASP A 590 26.88 -9.53 17.95
N SER A 591 26.10 -10.29 17.16
CA SER A 591 25.41 -11.49 17.63
C SER A 591 26.37 -12.55 18.19
N LEU A 592 26.03 -13.11 19.35
CA LEU A 592 26.73 -14.27 19.93
C LEU A 592 26.70 -15.50 19.02
N TYR A 593 25.73 -15.56 18.10
CA TYR A 593 25.52 -16.69 17.19
C TYR A 593 26.17 -16.50 15.83
N ARG A 594 26.87 -15.37 15.61
CA ARG A 594 27.63 -15.10 14.38
C ARG A 594 28.59 -16.23 13.98
N PRO A 595 29.33 -16.89 14.91
CA PRO A 595 30.22 -18.01 14.55
C PRO A 595 29.50 -19.23 13.95
N ILE A 596 28.20 -19.36 14.14
CA ILE A 596 27.35 -20.44 13.60
C ILE A 596 26.21 -19.87 12.74
N GLU A 597 26.46 -18.78 12.00
CA GLU A 597 25.48 -18.13 11.15
C GLU A 597 24.84 -19.10 10.13
N ASP A 598 25.61 -20.08 9.64
CA ASP A 598 25.14 -21.14 8.75
C ASP A 598 24.07 -22.02 9.40
N VAL A 599 24.22 -22.33 10.69
CA VAL A 599 23.21 -23.05 11.49
C VAL A 599 21.95 -22.21 11.64
N TYR A 600 22.09 -20.90 11.87
CA TYR A 600 20.94 -19.99 11.92
C TYR A 600 20.23 -19.88 10.56
N LYS A 601 20.97 -19.72 9.45
CA LYS A 601 20.40 -19.73 8.09
C LYS A 601 19.70 -21.05 7.77
N TRP A 602 20.28 -22.19 8.17
CA TRP A 602 19.61 -23.48 8.07
C TRP A 602 18.32 -23.50 8.88
N ARG A 603 18.34 -22.98 10.12
CA ARG A 603 17.17 -22.90 11.00
C ARG A 603 16.00 -22.14 10.37
N LEU A 604 16.27 -21.05 9.64
CA LEU A 604 15.22 -20.28 8.94
C LEU A 604 14.45 -21.13 7.92
N THR A 605 15.07 -22.19 7.40
CA THR A 605 14.47 -23.13 6.44
C THR A 605 14.12 -24.50 7.02
N PHE A 606 14.30 -24.71 8.33
CA PHE A 606 14.17 -26.01 9.00
C PHE A 606 12.81 -26.67 8.82
N SER A 607 11.72 -25.91 8.98
CA SER A 607 10.36 -26.44 8.84
C SER A 607 10.04 -26.94 7.43
N LYS A 608 10.72 -26.42 6.40
CA LYS A 608 10.58 -26.88 5.00
C LYS A 608 11.34 -28.18 4.73
N ARG A 609 12.32 -28.55 5.57
CA ARG A 609 13.25 -29.67 5.33
C ARG A 609 12.97 -30.92 6.19
N ILE A 610 12.08 -30.83 7.16
CA ILE A 610 11.65 -31.97 8.00
C ILE A 610 10.26 -32.43 7.60
N SER A 611 10.00 -33.73 7.82
CA SER A 611 8.72 -34.41 7.59
C SER A 611 7.54 -33.51 7.98
N SER A 612 6.95 -32.87 6.97
CA SER A 612 5.86 -31.93 7.10
C SER A 612 4.65 -32.53 6.43
N ILE A 613 3.51 -32.51 7.10
CA ILE A 613 2.28 -33.00 6.49
C ILE A 613 1.64 -31.91 5.63
N PRO A 614 0.85 -32.29 4.60
CA PRO A 614 0.06 -31.32 3.86
C PRO A 614 -0.96 -30.60 4.76
N PRO A 615 -1.15 -29.28 4.59
CA PRO A 615 -2.16 -28.47 5.28
C PRO A 615 -3.57 -29.04 5.22
N ALA A 616 -4.00 -29.53 4.05
CA ALA A 616 -5.31 -30.16 3.86
C ALA A 616 -5.50 -31.40 4.75
N SER A 617 -4.45 -32.21 4.88
CA SER A 617 -4.46 -33.40 5.76
C SER A 617 -4.53 -33.02 7.23
N TYR A 618 -3.84 -31.95 7.64
CA TYR A 618 -3.95 -31.39 8.97
C TYR A 618 -5.38 -30.93 9.27
N ALA A 619 -5.94 -30.09 8.39
CA ALA A 619 -7.27 -29.53 8.54
C ALA A 619 -8.35 -30.60 8.63
N ARG A 620 -8.36 -31.61 7.74
CA ARG A 620 -9.34 -32.72 7.77
C ARG A 620 -9.35 -33.44 9.11
N LYS A 621 -8.19 -33.68 9.72
CA LYS A 621 -8.12 -34.38 11.01
C LYS A 621 -8.54 -33.48 12.17
N LEU A 622 -8.11 -32.22 12.19
CA LEU A 622 -8.54 -31.25 13.21
C LEU A 622 -10.07 -31.07 13.17
N VAL A 623 -10.66 -30.92 11.98
CA VAL A 623 -12.13 -30.83 11.81
C VAL A 623 -12.82 -32.12 12.26
N ALA A 624 -12.28 -33.29 11.90
CA ALA A 624 -12.84 -34.56 12.34
C ALA A 624 -12.89 -34.69 13.87
N ASP A 625 -11.88 -34.18 14.58
CA ASP A 625 -11.83 -34.21 16.03
C ASP A 625 -12.67 -33.09 16.67
N ALA A 626 -12.73 -31.91 16.07
CA ALA A 626 -13.56 -30.78 16.53
C ALA A 626 -15.05 -31.12 16.56
N LEU A 627 -15.51 -31.93 15.60
CA LEU A 627 -16.91 -32.36 15.47
C LEU A 627 -17.27 -33.56 16.36
N LYS A 628 -16.32 -34.17 17.08
CA LYS A 628 -16.63 -35.25 18.03
C LYS A 628 -17.22 -34.68 19.34
N PRO A 629 -18.15 -35.41 19.98
CA PRO A 629 -18.60 -35.07 21.32
C PRO A 629 -17.45 -35.23 22.33
N GLU A 630 -17.52 -34.50 23.43
CA GLU A 630 -16.53 -34.64 24.51
C GLU A 630 -16.67 -35.97 25.24
N ALA A 631 -15.53 -36.64 25.46
CA ALA A 631 -15.48 -37.81 26.33
C ALA A 631 -15.83 -37.42 27.79
N PRO A 632 -16.51 -38.30 28.56
CA PRO A 632 -16.80 -38.08 29.97
C PRO A 632 -15.56 -37.75 30.80
N VAL A 633 -15.70 -36.86 31.76
CA VAL A 633 -14.59 -36.36 32.61
C VAL A 633 -13.84 -37.48 33.33
N VAL A 634 -14.52 -38.57 33.70
CA VAL A 634 -13.91 -39.73 34.37
C VAL A 634 -12.93 -40.48 33.45
N LEU A 635 -13.28 -40.64 32.17
CA LEU A 635 -12.42 -41.27 31.16
C LEU A 635 -11.21 -40.39 30.82
N ARG A 636 -11.42 -39.06 30.81
CA ARG A 636 -10.39 -38.03 30.64
C ARG A 636 -9.42 -37.99 31.83
N GLY A 637 -9.94 -38.17 33.04
CA GLY A 637 -9.19 -38.25 34.29
C GLY A 637 -8.24 -39.43 34.28
N LEU A 638 -8.71 -40.63 33.92
CA LEU A 638 -7.92 -41.88 33.96
C LEU A 638 -6.69 -41.85 33.03
N LEU A 639 -6.82 -41.28 31.82
CA LEU A 639 -5.71 -41.07 30.88
C LEU A 639 -4.78 -39.92 31.30
N GLY A 640 -5.32 -38.94 32.03
CA GLY A 640 -4.57 -37.81 32.58
C GLY A 640 -3.80 -38.14 33.87
N THR A 641 -4.33 -38.99 34.76
CA THR A 641 -3.66 -39.45 35.99
C THR A 641 -2.51 -40.41 35.73
N LEU A 642 -2.49 -41.08 34.57
CA LEU A 642 -1.34 -41.87 34.11
C LEU A 642 -0.26 -41.01 33.41
N GLY A 643 -0.45 -39.69 33.26
CA GLY A 643 0.51 -38.79 32.60
C GLY A 643 0.68 -39.02 31.09
N LEU A 644 -0.12 -39.91 30.49
CA LEU A 644 0.06 -40.38 29.12
C LEU A 644 -0.60 -39.46 28.07
N CYS A 645 -1.63 -38.68 28.40
CA CYS A 645 -2.27 -37.74 27.47
C CYS A 645 -3.02 -36.63 28.20
N ARG A 646 -2.85 -35.37 27.76
CA ARG A 646 -3.81 -34.29 28.04
C ARG A 646 -4.96 -34.40 27.03
N PRO A 647 -6.19 -34.76 27.44
CA PRO A 647 -7.30 -35.04 26.51
C PRO A 647 -7.85 -33.80 25.79
N ASP A 648 -7.30 -32.64 26.11
CA ASP A 648 -7.77 -31.33 25.68
C ASP A 648 -6.85 -30.63 24.67
N TRP A 649 -5.74 -31.28 24.36
CA TRP A 649 -4.73 -30.86 23.39
C TRP A 649 -4.79 -31.79 22.19
N HIS A 650 -4.95 -31.21 21.01
CA HIS A 650 -4.92 -31.95 19.75
C HIS A 650 -3.52 -31.88 19.14
N TYR A 651 -2.77 -32.97 19.27
CA TYR A 651 -1.42 -33.12 18.71
C TYR A 651 -1.48 -33.68 17.30
N TYR A 652 -1.16 -32.86 16.29
CA TYR A 652 -1.10 -33.33 14.92
C TYR A 652 -0.13 -32.52 14.05
N GLY A 653 0.45 -33.17 13.05
CA GLY A 653 1.56 -32.60 12.26
C GLY A 653 2.88 -33.31 12.47
N GLY A 654 3.88 -32.96 11.67
CA GLY A 654 5.22 -33.53 11.81
C GLY A 654 5.83 -33.20 13.17
N MET A 655 6.57 -34.15 13.75
CA MET A 655 7.12 -34.06 15.12
C MET A 655 6.09 -33.90 16.27
N ALA A 656 4.78 -33.92 15.99
CA ALA A 656 3.76 -33.83 17.05
C ALA A 656 3.75 -35.08 17.94
N GLY A 657 3.96 -36.27 17.36
CA GLY A 657 4.07 -37.53 18.11
C GLY A 657 5.31 -37.60 19.00
N THR A 658 6.44 -37.04 18.54
CA THR A 658 7.67 -36.96 19.34
C THR A 658 7.55 -35.94 20.47
N ALA A 659 6.93 -34.79 20.21
CA ALA A 659 6.64 -33.78 21.25
C ALA A 659 5.66 -34.33 22.30
N TRP A 660 4.63 -35.06 21.85
CA TRP A 660 3.70 -35.76 22.75
C TRP A 660 4.45 -36.79 23.61
N LEU A 661 5.26 -37.67 23.02
CA LEU A 661 6.03 -38.66 23.79
C LEU A 661 6.97 -37.98 24.80
N GLY A 662 7.66 -36.91 24.39
CA GLY A 662 8.54 -36.12 25.25
C GLY A 662 7.80 -35.52 26.46
N SER A 663 6.54 -35.12 26.28
CA SER A 663 5.71 -34.65 27.39
C SER A 663 5.35 -35.73 28.42
N CYS A 664 5.49 -37.02 28.06
CA CYS A 664 5.22 -38.16 28.95
C CYS A 664 6.45 -38.69 29.70
N VAL A 665 7.67 -38.55 29.13
CA VAL A 665 8.93 -39.08 29.71
C VAL A 665 9.82 -38.03 30.38
N GLY A 666 9.45 -36.75 30.27
CA GLY A 666 10.10 -35.62 30.95
C GLY A 666 10.84 -34.66 30.00
N GLU A 667 10.82 -33.36 30.33
CA GLU A 667 11.34 -32.29 29.47
C GLU A 667 12.85 -32.40 29.20
N TRP A 668 13.63 -32.92 30.15
CA TRP A 668 15.08 -33.09 30.03
C TRP A 668 15.52 -33.90 28.79
N LEU A 669 14.74 -34.92 28.41
CA LEU A 669 15.03 -35.74 27.24
C LEU A 669 14.79 -34.95 25.95
N THR A 670 13.71 -34.17 25.92
CA THR A 670 13.35 -33.31 24.80
C THR A 670 14.40 -32.21 24.61
N ASP A 671 14.82 -31.57 25.71
CA ASP A 671 15.87 -30.55 25.71
C ASP A 671 17.20 -31.09 25.16
N THR A 672 17.58 -32.30 25.59
CA THR A 672 18.82 -32.96 25.14
C THR A 672 18.78 -33.27 23.64
N ILE A 673 17.65 -33.79 23.14
CA ILE A 673 17.46 -34.11 21.72
C ILE A 673 17.49 -32.82 20.89
N VAL A 674 16.74 -31.80 21.32
CA VAL A 674 16.67 -30.49 20.64
C VAL A 674 18.06 -29.85 20.58
N TYR A 675 18.80 -29.81 21.70
CA TYR A 675 20.12 -29.21 21.76
C TYR A 675 21.07 -29.78 20.70
N ARG A 676 21.07 -31.11 20.53
CA ARG A 676 21.83 -31.79 19.47
C ARG A 676 21.26 -31.57 18.08
N MET A 677 19.94 -31.65 17.92
CA MET A 677 19.24 -31.49 16.65
C MET A 677 19.49 -30.11 16.01
N PHE A 678 19.54 -29.05 16.81
CA PHE A 678 19.82 -27.69 16.35
C PHE A 678 21.31 -27.35 16.26
N LYS A 679 22.19 -28.36 16.34
CA LYS A 679 23.64 -28.23 16.15
C LYS A 679 24.32 -27.22 17.10
N LEU A 680 23.72 -26.95 18.26
CA LEU A 680 24.32 -26.06 19.29
C LEU A 680 25.66 -26.56 19.86
N PRO A 681 25.97 -27.88 19.91
CA PRO A 681 27.32 -28.34 20.26
C PRO A 681 28.45 -27.78 19.36
N LEU A 682 28.15 -27.34 18.13
CA LEU A 682 29.13 -26.71 17.26
C LEU A 682 29.61 -25.37 17.84
N LEU A 683 28.69 -24.57 18.38
CA LEU A 683 29.01 -23.30 19.04
C LEU A 683 29.85 -23.55 20.29
N GLU A 684 29.48 -24.55 21.09
CA GLU A 684 30.25 -24.92 22.29
C GLU A 684 31.70 -25.33 21.94
N ALA A 685 31.89 -26.10 20.85
CA ALA A 685 33.21 -26.49 20.38
C ALA A 685 34.05 -25.29 19.89
N LEU A 686 33.42 -24.32 19.21
CA LEU A 686 34.09 -23.10 18.75
C LEU A 686 34.51 -22.21 19.93
N LEU A 687 33.63 -22.01 20.91
CA LEU A 687 33.93 -21.23 22.11
C LEU A 687 35.09 -21.84 22.91
N LYS A 688 35.10 -23.17 23.08
CA LYS A 688 36.22 -23.88 23.73
C LYS A 688 37.55 -23.71 23.00
N ARG A 689 37.54 -23.66 21.66
CA ARG A 689 38.77 -23.39 20.86
C ARG A 689 39.26 -21.97 21.06
N GLN A 690 38.36 -20.98 21.00
CA GLN A 690 38.71 -19.57 21.23
C GLN A 690 39.25 -19.34 22.64
N GLU A 691 38.65 -19.96 23.66
CA GLU A 691 39.16 -19.90 25.04
C GLU A 691 40.54 -20.54 25.16
N ALA A 692 40.77 -21.68 24.50
CA ALA A 692 42.06 -22.35 24.51
C ALA A 692 43.16 -21.53 23.79
N GLU A 693 42.81 -20.83 22.71
CA GLU A 693 43.71 -19.91 22.01
C GLU A 693 44.01 -18.66 22.84
N ALA A 694 42.98 -18.05 23.45
CA ALA A 694 43.16 -16.90 24.35
C ALA A 694 44.01 -17.23 25.58
N ARG A 695 43.94 -18.46 26.10
CA ARG A 695 44.81 -18.95 27.18
C ARG A 695 46.25 -19.23 26.75
N LYS A 696 46.53 -19.41 25.45
CA LYS A 696 47.90 -19.53 24.92
C LYS A 696 48.56 -18.18 24.63
N LEU A 697 47.74 -17.13 24.49
CA LEU A 697 48.17 -15.74 24.23
C LEU A 697 48.37 -14.92 25.52
N LYS A 698 47.88 -15.43 26.67
CA LYS A 698 48.22 -14.96 28.02
C LYS A 698 49.31 -15.81 28.60
#